data_AF-A0A1H7Q7S9-F1
#
_entry.id   AF-A0A1H7Q7S9-F1
#
_cell.length_a   1.000
_cell.length_b   1.000
_cell.length_c   1.000
_cell.angle_alpha   90.00
_cell.angle_beta   90.00
_cell.angle_gamma   90.00
#
_symmetry.space_group_name_H-M   'P 1'
#
loop_
_entity.id
_entity.type
_entity.pdbx_description
1 polymer ?
#
loop_
_entity_poly.entity_id
_entity_poly.type
_entity_poly.pdbx_seq_one_letter_code
_entity_poly.pdbx_strand_id
1 'polypeptide(L)'
;MATTRFQREIGMPVDAALYSGSQCYFFNGYQYIRVTRTDTGPGTIDPGYPKNISEWQWGTFGSNGIDAALYSGTKCYFFNGNQYIRVTRTDTGPGTIDPGYPKNISEWQWGTFGSNGIDAALYSGTKCYFFNGNQYIRVTRTDTGPGTIDPGYPKNISEWQWGTFGSNGIDAALYSGTKCYFFNGNQYIRVTRTDTGPGTIDPGYPKNISEWQWGTFGSNGIDTALYSGTKCYFFNGNQYIRVTRTDTGPGTIDPGYPKNISEWQWGTFGRYPKRFVRKNIWILEATTPWDPITLAYANAVKALQARAPSDPRSWTYLAAVHGSSASVPPGAVWNQCQHGSWFFLPWHRMYLYYFERIVRAEVIAQGGPHDWALPFWNYENPGHAALPPAFRDPTMPDGTANPLFVTQRSAGMNMGAQLPQSVTTSAAALAFDAFTPPPAPAFGGGKTGPQHFFGAHGELEFTPHNDVHGMIGGWMGNPNQAALDPIFWLHHSNIDRLWSIWIDQGGGRANPPDTQWRTTPFVLHDETAAQVRSTASAVLDTRSQLRYVYETVGAPAVEAVVEAMSASPPPDPPPEFVGASERPVELAGAPATVDVVIDRRTLESRARELPSDSPAHVYLNLEDIEAERNPDTVYEVFVSGPRASDGTVDTTYYVGNVSFFGIEHLSVAGPASDGPHGIRRTFDITGWIDELRAQGRWDDEQMVVSFRPLSLIMPPGTELPPVVAEESLTARAAPVRIGRVSLFYG
;
A
#
# COMPACT_ATOMS: atom_id res chain seq x y z
N MET A 1 5.42 -0.07 38.36
CA MET A 1 5.07 -1.51 38.35
C MET A 1 3.59 -1.61 38.02
N ALA A 2 3.08 -2.22 36.95
CA ALA A 2 3.64 -2.75 35.72
C ALA A 2 2.51 -2.57 34.68
N THR A 3 2.79 -1.87 33.58
CA THR A 3 1.86 -1.69 32.45
C THR A 3 2.46 -2.40 31.24
N THR A 4 2.12 -3.67 31.10
CA THR A 4 2.54 -4.49 29.95
C THR A 4 1.52 -4.31 28.82
N ARG A 5 1.95 -3.59 27.76
CA ARG A 5 1.35 -3.67 26.42
C ARG A 5 1.58 -5.09 25.91
N PHE A 6 0.53 -5.89 25.79
CA PHE A 6 0.64 -7.20 25.16
C PHE A 6 0.48 -7.08 23.64
N GLN A 7 1.47 -7.65 22.97
CA GLN A 7 1.68 -7.78 21.55
C GLN A 7 0.51 -8.52 20.89
N ARG A 8 0.16 -8.11 19.67
CA ARG A 8 -0.81 -8.81 18.81
C ARG A 8 -0.15 -10.08 18.30
N GLU A 9 -0.59 -11.24 18.80
CA GLU A 9 -0.17 -12.55 18.33
C GLU A 9 -1.36 -13.31 17.72
N ILE A 10 -1.27 -13.58 16.41
CA ILE A 10 -1.64 -14.83 15.75
C ILE A 10 -3.08 -15.32 15.97
N GLY A 11 -4.02 -14.78 15.18
CA GLY A 11 -5.38 -15.30 15.02
C GLY A 11 -5.45 -16.52 14.09
N MET A 12 -6.24 -17.53 14.46
CA MET A 12 -6.64 -18.60 13.53
C MET A 12 -7.77 -18.12 12.61
N PRO A 13 -7.58 -18.02 11.29
CA PRO A 13 -8.60 -17.48 10.42
C PRO A 13 -9.15 -18.60 9.54
N VAL A 14 -10.29 -19.09 9.95
CA VAL A 14 -11.16 -19.73 8.97
C VAL A 14 -11.61 -18.63 8.01
N ASP A 15 -11.15 -18.66 6.77
CA ASP A 15 -11.52 -17.68 5.73
C ASP A 15 -13.01 -17.83 5.38
N ALA A 16 -13.47 -19.08 5.30
CA ALA A 16 -14.87 -19.44 5.12
C ALA A 16 -15.17 -20.80 5.77
N ALA A 17 -16.43 -21.05 6.10
CA ALA A 17 -16.91 -22.37 6.51
C ALA A 17 -18.14 -22.76 5.69
N LEU A 18 -18.19 -24.01 5.25
CA LEU A 18 -19.31 -24.57 4.50
C LEU A 18 -19.92 -25.75 5.26
N TYR A 19 -21.24 -25.74 5.38
CA TYR A 19 -22.02 -26.83 5.91
C TYR A 19 -22.55 -27.73 4.79
N SER A 20 -22.32 -29.04 4.87
CA SER A 20 -22.94 -30.03 3.98
C SER A 20 -23.27 -31.33 4.72
N GLY A 21 -24.54 -31.53 5.03
CA GLY A 21 -25.01 -32.75 5.72
C GLY A 21 -24.41 -32.88 7.13
N SER A 22 -23.78 -34.01 7.43
CA SER A 22 -23.07 -34.24 8.71
C SER A 22 -21.64 -33.69 8.74
N GLN A 23 -21.18 -33.04 7.65
CA GLN A 23 -19.81 -32.56 7.48
C GLN A 23 -19.74 -31.03 7.46
N CYS A 24 -18.72 -30.50 8.14
CA CYS A 24 -18.31 -29.10 8.07
C CYS A 24 -16.98 -29.00 7.33
N TYR A 25 -16.88 -28.09 6.38
CA TYR A 25 -15.65 -27.76 5.67
C TYR A 25 -15.18 -26.40 6.16
N PHE A 26 -13.92 -26.31 6.59
CA PHE A 26 -13.30 -25.03 6.97
C PHE A 26 -12.20 -24.73 5.97
N PHE A 27 -12.11 -23.48 5.52
CA PHE A 27 -11.13 -23.01 4.54
C PHE A 27 -10.13 -22.07 5.23
N ASN A 28 -8.84 -22.19 4.90
CA ASN A 28 -7.75 -21.31 5.36
C ASN A 28 -6.66 -21.26 4.28
N GLY A 29 -6.46 -20.09 3.67
CA GLY A 29 -5.69 -19.93 2.45
C GLY A 29 -6.10 -20.95 1.39
N TYR A 30 -5.12 -21.51 0.70
CA TYR A 30 -5.32 -22.53 -0.33
C TYR A 30 -5.75 -23.90 0.21
N GLN A 31 -5.92 -24.06 1.53
CA GLN A 31 -6.20 -25.34 2.18
C GLN A 31 -7.60 -25.37 2.78
N TYR A 32 -8.12 -26.58 2.95
CA TYR A 32 -9.35 -26.81 3.67
C TYR A 32 -9.27 -28.09 4.50
N ILE A 33 -10.04 -28.14 5.58
CA ILE A 33 -10.29 -29.36 6.35
C ILE A 33 -11.74 -29.75 6.22
N ARG A 34 -12.00 -31.05 6.32
CA ARG A 34 -13.34 -31.61 6.48
C ARG A 34 -13.45 -32.21 7.86
N VAL A 35 -14.57 -31.92 8.52
CA VAL A 35 -14.80 -32.29 9.90
C VAL A 35 -16.18 -32.95 10.00
N THR A 36 -16.24 -34.18 10.51
CA THR A 36 -17.50 -34.88 10.76
C THR A 36 -18.07 -34.47 12.12
N ARG A 37 -19.32 -34.00 12.14
CA ARG A 37 -19.97 -33.52 13.37
C ARG A 37 -20.20 -34.64 14.38
N THR A 38 -20.07 -34.27 15.65
CA THR A 38 -20.66 -34.96 16.80
C THR A 38 -21.70 -34.03 17.45
N ASP A 39 -22.52 -34.56 18.35
CA ASP A 39 -23.53 -33.78 19.10
C ASP A 39 -22.91 -32.66 19.98
N THR A 40 -21.59 -32.72 20.22
CA THR A 40 -20.81 -31.68 20.90
C THR A 40 -19.40 -31.54 20.31
N GLY A 41 -19.07 -30.36 19.79
CA GLY A 41 -17.73 -30.00 19.29
C GLY A 41 -17.77 -29.50 17.84
N PRO A 42 -16.62 -29.06 17.30
CA PRO A 42 -16.47 -28.83 15.86
C PRO A 42 -16.51 -30.16 15.07
N GLY A 43 -16.22 -31.28 15.75
CA GLY A 43 -16.00 -32.62 15.18
C GLY A 43 -14.50 -32.97 15.05
N THR A 44 -14.18 -34.20 14.68
CA THR A 44 -12.79 -34.63 14.38
C THR A 44 -12.48 -34.41 12.92
N ILE A 45 -11.25 -33.97 12.60
CA ILE A 45 -10.79 -33.93 11.21
C ILE A 45 -10.87 -35.34 10.63
N ASP A 46 -11.49 -35.46 9.47
CA ASP A 46 -11.54 -36.73 8.76
C ASP A 46 -10.12 -37.13 8.32
N PRO A 47 -9.75 -38.42 8.33
CA PRO A 47 -8.43 -38.85 7.87
C PRO A 47 -8.10 -38.35 6.46
N GLY A 48 -6.85 -37.88 6.26
CA GLY A 48 -6.36 -37.40 4.96
C GLY A 48 -6.54 -35.90 4.71
N TYR A 49 -6.79 -35.10 5.74
CA TYR A 49 -6.87 -33.64 5.72
C TYR A 49 -5.77 -33.01 6.63
N PRO A 50 -5.34 -31.74 6.41
CA PRO A 50 -5.83 -30.76 5.43
C PRO A 50 -5.51 -31.14 3.99
N LYS A 51 -6.32 -30.64 3.06
CA LYS A 51 -6.19 -30.85 1.61
C LYS A 51 -6.14 -29.51 0.89
N ASN A 52 -5.61 -29.49 -0.32
CA ASN A 52 -5.58 -28.27 -1.13
C ASN A 52 -6.92 -28.07 -1.84
N ILE A 53 -7.40 -26.83 -1.94
CA ILE A 53 -8.63 -26.49 -2.67
C ILE A 53 -8.53 -26.90 -4.15
N SER A 54 -7.31 -26.92 -4.72
CA SER A 54 -7.05 -27.42 -6.07
C SER A 54 -7.52 -28.86 -6.30
N GLU A 55 -7.64 -29.68 -5.26
CA GLU A 55 -8.18 -31.05 -5.35
C GLU A 55 -9.68 -31.08 -5.67
N TRP A 56 -10.40 -29.97 -5.52
CA TRP A 56 -11.83 -29.85 -5.83
C TRP A 56 -12.09 -29.75 -7.35
N GLN A 57 -11.05 -29.74 -8.18
CA GLN A 57 -11.14 -29.58 -9.63
C GLN A 57 -11.86 -28.29 -10.06
N TRP A 58 -11.70 -27.24 -9.25
CA TRP A 58 -12.26 -25.90 -9.51
C TRP A 58 -11.40 -25.05 -10.48
N GLY A 59 -10.45 -25.68 -11.18
CA GLY A 59 -9.43 -24.97 -11.95
C GLY A 59 -8.50 -24.17 -11.04
N THR A 60 -8.26 -22.90 -11.35
CA THR A 60 -7.44 -21.97 -10.55
C THR A 60 -8.24 -21.26 -9.45
N PHE A 61 -9.58 -21.41 -9.42
CA PHE A 61 -10.44 -20.74 -8.46
C PHE A 61 -10.22 -21.28 -7.05
N GLY A 62 -10.02 -20.40 -6.06
CA GLY A 62 -9.72 -20.79 -4.68
C GLY A 62 -8.23 -21.00 -4.38
N SER A 63 -7.33 -20.85 -5.37
CA SER A 63 -5.88 -21.02 -5.21
C SER A 63 -5.24 -20.05 -4.20
N ASN A 64 -5.88 -18.90 -3.96
CA ASN A 64 -5.46 -17.91 -2.95
C ASN A 64 -6.35 -17.91 -1.69
N GLY A 65 -7.36 -18.78 -1.61
CA GLY A 65 -8.35 -18.82 -0.53
C GLY A 65 -9.79 -18.61 -0.98
N ILE A 66 -10.73 -18.59 -0.05
CA ILE A 66 -12.15 -18.32 -0.29
C ILE A 66 -12.56 -17.16 0.60
N ASP A 67 -12.98 -16.05 0.02
CA ASP A 67 -13.27 -14.80 0.76
C ASP A 67 -14.61 -14.87 1.49
N ALA A 68 -15.59 -15.52 0.86
CA ALA A 68 -16.91 -15.73 1.41
C ALA A 68 -17.57 -16.96 0.77
N ALA A 69 -18.51 -17.56 1.49
CA ALA A 69 -19.40 -18.57 0.95
C ALA A 69 -20.84 -18.24 1.32
N LEU A 70 -21.77 -18.43 0.37
CA LEU A 70 -23.20 -18.22 0.58
C LEU A 70 -23.99 -19.46 0.16
N TYR A 71 -24.95 -19.81 1.01
CA TYR A 71 -25.93 -20.86 0.75
C TYR A 71 -27.23 -20.28 0.16
N SER A 72 -27.74 -20.90 -0.92
CA SER A 72 -29.07 -20.60 -1.46
C SER A 72 -29.71 -21.85 -2.05
N GLY A 73 -30.62 -22.48 -1.28
CA GLY A 73 -31.37 -23.67 -1.72
C GLY A 73 -30.45 -24.87 -1.99
N THR A 74 -30.46 -25.41 -3.20
CA THR A 74 -29.57 -26.54 -3.58
C THR A 74 -28.19 -26.10 -4.07
N LYS A 75 -27.90 -24.78 -4.04
CA LYS A 75 -26.67 -24.19 -4.58
C LYS A 75 -25.82 -23.56 -3.49
N CYS A 76 -24.51 -23.71 -3.62
CA CYS A 76 -23.49 -23.00 -2.85
C CYS A 76 -22.75 -22.04 -3.77
N TYR A 77 -22.54 -20.82 -3.29
CA TYR A 77 -21.75 -19.79 -3.97
C TYR A 77 -20.46 -19.58 -3.20
N PHE A 78 -19.33 -19.63 -3.87
CA PHE A 78 -18.03 -19.30 -3.28
C PHE A 78 -17.46 -18.09 -4.00
N PHE A 79 -16.87 -17.18 -3.24
CA PHE A 79 -16.30 -15.93 -3.72
C PHE A 79 -14.79 -15.95 -3.52
N ASN A 80 -14.04 -15.51 -4.53
CA ASN A 80 -12.59 -15.34 -4.52
C ASN A 80 -12.24 -14.15 -5.43
N GLY A 81 -11.70 -13.09 -4.85
CA GLY A 81 -11.50 -11.81 -5.51
C GLY A 81 -12.80 -11.30 -6.13
N ASN A 82 -12.72 -10.81 -7.36
CA ASN A 82 -13.88 -10.32 -8.11
C ASN A 82 -14.71 -11.41 -8.80
N GLN A 83 -14.41 -12.69 -8.52
CA GLN A 83 -15.04 -13.84 -9.15
C GLN A 83 -15.83 -14.67 -8.15
N TYR A 84 -16.77 -15.44 -8.68
CA TYR A 84 -17.51 -16.41 -7.90
C TYR A 84 -17.78 -17.68 -8.70
N ILE A 85 -17.94 -18.81 -8.00
CA ILE A 85 -18.43 -20.07 -8.56
C ILE A 85 -19.77 -20.41 -7.95
N ARG A 86 -20.60 -21.12 -8.73
CA ARG A 86 -21.83 -21.75 -8.23
C ARG A 86 -21.70 -23.25 -8.33
N VAL A 87 -22.03 -23.92 -7.23
CA VAL A 87 -21.81 -25.34 -7.05
C VAL A 87 -23.11 -26.01 -6.65
N THR A 88 -23.45 -27.13 -7.30
CA THR A 88 -24.63 -27.94 -6.94
C THR A 88 -24.31 -28.89 -5.80
N ARG A 89 -25.13 -28.87 -4.75
CA ARG A 89 -24.94 -29.74 -3.59
C ARG A 89 -25.02 -31.23 -3.95
N THR A 90 -24.13 -32.00 -3.35
CA THR A 90 -24.23 -33.46 -3.17
C THR A 90 -24.37 -33.78 -1.66
N ASP A 91 -24.77 -35.00 -1.32
CA ASP A 91 -24.96 -35.41 0.09
C ASP A 91 -23.67 -35.34 0.92
N THR A 92 -22.50 -35.46 0.27
CA THR A 92 -21.16 -35.16 0.81
C THR A 92 -20.27 -34.59 -0.30
N GLY A 93 -19.23 -33.84 0.07
CA GLY A 93 -18.19 -33.37 -0.85
C GLY A 93 -18.39 -31.95 -1.42
N PRO A 94 -17.52 -31.58 -2.38
CA PRO A 94 -17.48 -30.25 -2.97
C PRO A 94 -18.75 -29.69 -3.58
N GLY A 95 -19.58 -30.60 -4.09
CA GLY A 95 -20.49 -30.32 -5.18
C GLY A 95 -19.77 -30.14 -6.52
N THR A 96 -20.53 -30.24 -7.61
CA THR A 96 -20.01 -30.02 -8.97
C THR A 96 -20.20 -28.57 -9.37
N ILE A 97 -19.16 -27.93 -9.90
CA ILE A 97 -19.28 -26.58 -10.49
C ILE A 97 -20.31 -26.64 -11.62
N ASP A 98 -21.28 -25.73 -11.59
CA ASP A 98 -22.24 -25.60 -12.67
C ASP A 98 -21.51 -25.15 -13.96
N PRO A 99 -21.93 -25.61 -15.16
CA PRO A 99 -21.32 -25.15 -16.41
C PRO A 99 -21.34 -23.62 -16.55
N GLY A 100 -20.23 -23.04 -17.04
CA GLY A 100 -20.10 -21.60 -17.29
C GLY A 100 -19.56 -20.76 -16.12
N TYR A 101 -18.93 -21.39 -15.13
CA TYR A 101 -18.25 -20.76 -14.00
C TYR A 101 -16.73 -21.04 -14.02
N PRO A 102 -15.86 -20.21 -13.42
CA PRO A 102 -16.15 -19.00 -12.62
C PRO A 102 -16.70 -17.85 -13.45
N LYS A 103 -17.45 -16.96 -12.78
CA LYS A 103 -18.03 -15.74 -13.37
C LYS A 103 -17.59 -14.52 -12.57
N ASN A 104 -17.56 -13.36 -13.22
CA ASN A 104 -17.29 -12.11 -12.52
C ASN A 104 -18.52 -11.69 -11.72
N ILE A 105 -18.33 -11.16 -10.51
CA ILE A 105 -19.42 -10.64 -9.66
C ILE A 105 -20.17 -9.51 -10.37
N SER A 106 -19.50 -8.77 -11.27
CA SER A 106 -20.13 -7.73 -12.10
C SER A 106 -21.29 -8.23 -12.96
N GLU A 107 -21.36 -9.53 -13.30
CA GLU A 107 -22.48 -10.11 -14.04
C GLU A 107 -23.81 -10.02 -13.27
N TRP A 108 -23.76 -9.77 -11.97
CA TRP A 108 -24.94 -9.69 -11.10
C TRP A 108 -25.63 -8.34 -11.16
N GLN A 109 -25.10 -7.40 -11.95
CA GLN A 109 -25.66 -6.07 -12.16
C GLN A 109 -25.79 -5.28 -10.85
N TRP A 110 -24.87 -5.50 -9.90
CA TRP A 110 -24.78 -4.78 -8.63
C TRP A 110 -24.04 -3.44 -8.76
N GLY A 111 -23.90 -2.91 -9.99
CA GLY A 111 -23.02 -1.78 -10.27
C GLY A 111 -21.56 -2.14 -10.05
N THR A 112 -20.82 -1.27 -9.35
CA THR A 112 -19.40 -1.48 -8.99
C THR A 112 -19.22 -2.30 -7.71
N PHE A 113 -20.30 -2.61 -6.98
CA PHE A 113 -20.22 -3.32 -5.71
C PHE A 113 -19.80 -4.78 -5.90
N GLY A 114 -18.78 -5.22 -5.15
CA GLY A 114 -18.20 -6.56 -5.30
C GLY A 114 -17.11 -6.67 -6.38
N SER A 115 -16.78 -5.57 -7.08
CA SER A 115 -15.67 -5.53 -8.05
C SER A 115 -14.30 -5.83 -7.43
N ASN A 116 -14.17 -5.66 -6.12
CA ASN A 116 -13.01 -5.97 -5.28
C ASN A 116 -13.28 -7.17 -4.34
N GLY A 117 -14.29 -7.98 -4.64
CA GLY A 117 -14.70 -9.14 -3.85
C GLY A 117 -15.70 -8.86 -2.73
N ILE A 118 -15.99 -9.88 -1.93
CA ILE A 118 -17.01 -9.88 -0.87
C ILE A 118 -16.36 -10.29 0.44
N ASP A 119 -16.46 -9.43 1.46
CA ASP A 119 -15.85 -9.64 2.78
C ASP A 119 -16.63 -10.58 3.69
N ALA A 120 -17.95 -10.52 3.58
CA ALA A 120 -18.88 -11.32 4.35
C ALA A 120 -20.22 -11.35 3.61
N ALA A 121 -20.97 -12.42 3.83
CA ALA A 121 -22.35 -12.53 3.41
C ALA A 121 -23.20 -12.98 4.61
N LEU A 122 -24.35 -12.31 4.82
CA LEU A 122 -25.27 -12.60 5.90
C LEU A 122 -26.67 -12.89 5.36
N TYR A 123 -27.31 -13.89 5.94
CA TYR A 123 -28.69 -14.26 5.66
C TYR A 123 -29.66 -13.67 6.68
N SER A 124 -30.78 -13.10 6.20
CA SER A 124 -31.83 -12.54 7.05
C SER A 124 -33.20 -12.66 6.37
N GLY A 125 -33.92 -13.76 6.65
CA GLY A 125 -35.29 -13.97 6.15
C GLY A 125 -35.34 -14.16 4.63
N THR A 126 -35.92 -13.22 3.89
CA THR A 126 -35.94 -13.27 2.40
C THR A 126 -34.78 -12.51 1.76
N LYS A 127 -33.90 -11.89 2.57
CA LYS A 127 -32.82 -11.01 2.11
C LYS A 127 -31.45 -11.61 2.39
N CYS A 128 -30.51 -11.35 1.48
CA CYS A 128 -29.08 -11.54 1.72
C CYS A 128 -28.40 -10.17 1.78
N TYR A 129 -27.44 -10.04 2.68
CA TYR A 129 -26.59 -8.86 2.81
C TYR A 129 -25.17 -9.25 2.43
N PHE A 130 -24.54 -8.45 1.58
CA PHE A 130 -23.15 -8.65 1.18
C PHE A 130 -22.36 -7.42 1.59
N PHE A 131 -21.16 -7.63 2.11
CA PHE A 131 -20.30 -6.58 2.63
C PHE A 131 -19.03 -6.48 1.78
N ASN A 132 -18.58 -5.27 1.48
CA ASN A 132 -17.32 -4.96 0.80
C ASN A 132 -16.80 -3.63 1.35
N GLY A 133 -15.68 -3.66 2.07
CA GLY A 133 -15.09 -2.51 2.72
C GLY A 133 -16.02 -1.91 3.79
N ASN A 134 -16.28 -0.61 3.67
CA ASN A 134 -17.23 0.13 4.52
C ASN A 134 -18.65 0.15 3.93
N GLN A 135 -18.90 -0.57 2.84
CA GLN A 135 -20.18 -0.61 2.13
C GLN A 135 -20.84 -1.98 2.24
N TYR A 136 -22.15 -1.99 2.01
CA TYR A 136 -22.93 -3.20 1.93
C TYR A 136 -24.07 -3.06 0.92
N ILE A 137 -24.54 -4.19 0.41
CA ILE A 137 -25.75 -4.28 -0.38
C ILE A 137 -26.74 -5.21 0.29
N ARG A 138 -28.02 -4.99 -0.01
CA ARG A 138 -29.10 -5.90 0.32
C ARG A 138 -29.72 -6.40 -0.97
N VAL A 139 -29.91 -7.71 -1.07
CA VAL A 139 -30.52 -8.35 -2.23
C VAL A 139 -31.69 -9.24 -1.84
N THR A 140 -32.68 -9.32 -2.74
CA THR A 140 -33.86 -10.19 -2.57
C THR A 140 -33.64 -11.54 -3.24
N ARG A 141 -33.67 -12.63 -2.46
CA ARG A 141 -33.36 -13.99 -2.97
C ARG A 141 -34.25 -14.39 -4.16
N THR A 142 -33.67 -15.14 -5.09
CA THR A 142 -34.37 -16.08 -5.97
C THR A 142 -33.91 -17.52 -5.69
N ASP A 143 -34.68 -18.53 -6.10
CA ASP A 143 -34.38 -19.93 -5.76
C ASP A 143 -33.03 -20.45 -6.27
N THR A 144 -32.47 -19.80 -7.31
CA THR A 144 -31.24 -20.23 -7.99
C THR A 144 -30.26 -19.09 -8.27
N GLY A 145 -30.46 -17.92 -7.65
CA GLY A 145 -29.62 -16.73 -7.80
C GLY A 145 -29.43 -15.98 -6.48
N PRO A 146 -28.47 -15.05 -6.45
CA PRO A 146 -28.23 -14.20 -5.27
C PRO A 146 -29.33 -13.19 -5.00
N GLY A 147 -30.07 -12.81 -6.04
CA GLY A 147 -31.06 -11.76 -5.99
C GLY A 147 -30.68 -10.48 -6.70
N THR A 148 -31.69 -9.66 -6.98
CA THR A 148 -31.52 -8.28 -7.45
C THR A 148 -31.20 -7.37 -6.27
N ILE A 149 -30.36 -6.37 -6.52
CA ILE A 149 -30.10 -5.32 -5.53
C ILE A 149 -31.39 -4.57 -5.24
N ASP A 150 -31.70 -4.38 -3.97
CA ASP A 150 -32.83 -3.57 -3.58
C ASP A 150 -32.55 -2.09 -3.95
N PRO A 151 -33.57 -1.30 -4.34
CA PRO A 151 -33.37 0.12 -4.62
C PRO A 151 -32.72 0.87 -3.45
N GLY A 152 -31.78 1.75 -3.77
CA GLY A 152 -31.07 2.60 -2.79
C GLY A 152 -29.81 1.99 -2.19
N TYR A 153 -29.25 0.93 -2.79
CA TYR A 153 -27.96 0.34 -2.42
C TYR A 153 -26.97 0.44 -3.61
N PRO A 154 -25.63 0.39 -3.39
CA PRO A 154 -24.92 0.18 -2.13
C PRO A 154 -25.07 1.32 -1.14
N LYS A 155 -24.93 1.00 0.15
CA LYS A 155 -25.00 1.95 1.25
C LYS A 155 -23.75 1.84 2.12
N ASN A 156 -23.37 2.91 2.78
CA ASN A 156 -22.31 2.85 3.78
C ASN A 156 -22.83 2.15 5.05
N ILE A 157 -21.99 1.35 5.71
CA ILE A 157 -22.32 0.72 7.00
C ILE A 157 -22.64 1.80 8.04
N SER A 158 -22.03 3.00 7.94
CA SER A 158 -22.33 4.15 8.79
C SER A 158 -23.79 4.61 8.73
N GLU A 159 -24.53 4.31 7.66
CA GLU A 159 -25.96 4.63 7.54
C GLU A 159 -26.85 3.81 8.48
N TRP A 160 -26.33 2.72 9.08
CA TRP A 160 -27.09 1.87 10.00
C TRP A 160 -27.34 2.54 11.35
N GLN A 161 -26.90 3.79 11.54
CA GLN A 161 -26.92 4.51 12.82
C GLN A 161 -26.16 3.76 13.91
N TRP A 162 -25.12 3.02 13.51
CA TRP A 162 -24.24 2.27 14.40
C TRP A 162 -23.13 3.14 15.03
N GLY A 163 -23.17 4.45 14.81
CA GLY A 163 -22.07 5.34 15.16
C GLY A 163 -20.83 5.05 14.30
N THR A 164 -19.66 5.01 14.93
CA THR A 164 -18.37 4.68 14.27
C THR A 164 -18.12 3.17 14.19
N PHE A 165 -19.00 2.33 14.76
CA PHE A 165 -18.81 0.88 14.80
C PHE A 165 -18.95 0.28 13.39
N GLY A 166 -17.94 -0.48 12.94
CA GLY A 166 -17.94 -1.08 11.60
C GLY A 166 -17.30 -0.22 10.49
N SER A 167 -16.78 0.97 10.79
CA SER A 167 -16.18 1.88 9.79
C SER A 167 -14.98 1.29 9.04
N ASN A 168 -14.25 0.35 9.66
CA ASN A 168 -13.14 -0.39 9.08
C ASN A 168 -13.52 -1.82 8.62
N GLY A 169 -14.81 -2.16 8.63
CA GLY A 169 -15.35 -3.50 8.39
C GLY A 169 -15.85 -4.20 9.66
N ILE A 170 -16.31 -5.44 9.52
CA ILE A 170 -16.81 -6.29 10.61
C ILE A 170 -15.91 -7.54 10.70
N ASP A 171 -15.45 -7.87 11.90
CA ASP A 171 -14.52 -8.99 12.12
C ASP A 171 -15.28 -10.33 12.16
N ALA A 172 -16.39 -10.36 12.89
CA ALA A 172 -17.26 -11.53 13.01
C ALA A 172 -18.72 -11.13 13.22
N ALA A 173 -19.64 -12.03 12.88
CA ALA A 173 -21.07 -11.89 13.18
C ALA A 173 -21.64 -13.21 13.69
N LEU A 174 -22.53 -13.15 14.68
CA LEU A 174 -23.22 -14.31 15.23
C LEU A 174 -24.73 -14.08 15.31
N TYR A 175 -25.47 -15.10 14.87
CA TYR A 175 -26.92 -15.18 15.01
C TYR A 175 -27.34 -15.90 16.30
N SER A 176 -28.28 -15.32 17.06
CA SER A 176 -28.91 -15.98 18.21
C SER A 176 -30.36 -15.53 18.39
N GLY A 177 -31.31 -16.36 17.96
CA GLY A 177 -32.75 -16.12 18.12
C GLY A 177 -33.24 -14.87 17.38
N THR A 178 -33.70 -13.85 18.11
CA THR A 178 -34.12 -12.55 17.54
C THR A 178 -33.00 -11.52 17.48
N LYS A 179 -31.78 -11.90 17.90
CA LYS A 179 -30.64 -10.98 18.01
C LYS A 179 -29.51 -11.37 17.05
N CYS A 180 -28.83 -10.37 16.53
CA CYS A 180 -27.54 -10.49 15.86
C CYS A 180 -26.47 -9.79 16.69
N TYR A 181 -25.30 -10.40 16.80
CA TYR A 181 -24.12 -9.82 17.44
C TYR A 181 -23.08 -9.57 16.36
N PHE A 182 -22.55 -8.35 16.31
CA PHE A 182 -21.46 -7.99 15.40
C PHE A 182 -20.25 -7.57 16.22
N PHE A 183 -19.06 -7.99 15.79
CA PHE A 183 -17.80 -7.76 16.48
C PHE A 183 -16.88 -6.91 15.60
N ASN A 184 -16.25 -5.90 16.20
CA ASN A 184 -15.24 -5.05 15.57
C ASN A 184 -14.26 -4.63 16.66
N GLY A 185 -13.01 -5.07 16.55
CA GLY A 185 -12.01 -4.93 17.60
C GLY A 185 -12.51 -5.53 18.92
N ASN A 186 -12.22 -4.87 20.05
CA ASN A 186 -12.65 -5.31 21.38
C ASN A 186 -14.11 -5.01 21.73
N GLN A 187 -14.88 -4.48 20.78
CA GLN A 187 -16.25 -4.07 20.97
C GLN A 187 -17.21 -4.97 20.20
N TYR A 188 -18.45 -5.02 20.68
CA TYR A 188 -19.53 -5.67 19.99
C TYR A 188 -20.81 -4.84 20.08
N ILE A 189 -21.65 -4.95 19.07
CA ILE A 189 -23.02 -4.45 19.10
C ILE A 189 -24.00 -5.62 19.13
N ARG A 190 -25.12 -5.42 19.82
CA ARG A 190 -26.27 -6.33 19.76
C ARG A 190 -27.40 -5.62 19.05
N VAL A 191 -27.95 -6.31 18.06
CA VAL A 191 -28.95 -5.75 17.16
C VAL A 191 -30.21 -6.62 17.22
N THR A 192 -31.36 -6.00 17.48
CA THR A 192 -32.66 -6.66 17.38
C THR A 192 -33.08 -6.73 15.92
N ARG A 193 -33.34 -7.93 15.41
CA ARG A 193 -33.85 -8.10 14.06
C ARG A 193 -35.30 -7.61 13.95
N THR A 194 -35.56 -6.95 12.84
CA THR A 194 -36.89 -6.75 12.26
C THR A 194 -37.03 -7.67 11.04
N ASP A 195 -38.26 -7.86 10.54
CA ASP A 195 -38.53 -8.70 9.36
C ASP A 195 -37.79 -8.23 8.09
N THR A 196 -37.44 -6.94 8.04
CA THR A 196 -36.55 -6.34 7.04
C THR A 196 -35.65 -5.27 7.66
N GLY A 197 -34.44 -5.09 7.13
CA GLY A 197 -33.51 -4.04 7.55
C GLY A 197 -32.33 -4.50 8.44
N PRO A 198 -31.47 -3.55 8.82
CA PRO A 198 -30.27 -3.80 9.63
C PRO A 198 -30.56 -4.31 11.04
N GLY A 199 -31.79 -4.07 11.51
CA GLY A 199 -32.18 -4.17 12.91
C GLY A 199 -31.76 -2.93 13.70
N THR A 200 -32.38 -2.73 14.86
CA THR A 200 -32.08 -1.60 15.74
C THR A 200 -31.02 -2.02 16.75
N ILE A 201 -29.97 -1.21 16.92
CA ILE A 201 -29.04 -1.39 18.03
C ILE A 201 -29.82 -1.33 19.34
N ASP A 202 -29.65 -2.35 20.18
CA ASP A 202 -30.24 -2.33 21.50
C ASP A 202 -29.64 -1.15 22.31
N PRO A 203 -30.42 -0.44 23.15
CA PRO A 203 -29.88 0.65 23.96
C PRO A 203 -28.67 0.21 24.80
N GLY A 204 -27.65 1.07 24.86
CA GLY A 204 -26.43 0.85 25.66
C GLY A 204 -25.29 0.12 24.94
N TYR A 205 -25.29 0.11 23.61
CA TYR A 205 -24.24 -0.46 22.75
C TYR A 205 -23.59 0.64 21.87
N PRO A 206 -22.33 0.50 21.40
CA PRO A 206 -21.44 -0.66 21.53
C PRO A 206 -20.98 -0.91 22.97
N LYS A 207 -20.68 -2.18 23.27
CA LYS A 207 -20.16 -2.63 24.56
C LYS A 207 -18.82 -3.31 24.39
N ASN A 208 -18.01 -3.30 25.44
CA ASN A 208 -16.76 -4.06 25.43
C ASN A 208 -17.07 -5.54 25.64
N ILE A 209 -16.40 -6.42 24.90
CA ILE A 209 -16.56 -7.88 25.05
C ILE A 209 -16.23 -8.35 26.48
N SER A 210 -15.36 -7.61 27.19
CA SER A 210 -15.05 -7.86 28.61
C SER A 210 -16.27 -7.87 29.53
N GLU A 211 -17.38 -7.22 29.14
CA GLU A 211 -18.64 -7.26 29.90
C GLU A 211 -19.27 -8.67 29.98
N TRP A 212 -18.84 -9.60 29.12
CA TRP A 212 -19.39 -10.95 29.04
C TRP A 212 -18.87 -11.89 30.12
N GLN A 213 -18.00 -11.39 31.00
CA GLN A 213 -17.40 -12.16 32.10
C GLN A 213 -16.66 -13.41 31.61
N TRP A 214 -16.13 -13.33 30.39
CA TRP A 214 -15.32 -14.38 29.77
C TRP A 214 -13.86 -14.39 30.25
N GLY A 215 -13.59 -13.75 31.39
CA GLY A 215 -12.23 -13.44 31.82
C GLY A 215 -11.55 -12.48 30.84
N THR A 216 -10.32 -12.81 30.42
CA THR A 216 -9.57 -12.06 29.41
C THR A 216 -9.91 -12.46 27.97
N PHE A 217 -10.71 -13.51 27.77
CA PHE A 217 -11.05 -14.03 26.44
C PHE A 217 -11.97 -13.04 25.70
N GLY A 218 -11.62 -12.69 24.46
CA GLY A 218 -12.36 -11.70 23.67
C GLY A 218 -11.95 -10.24 23.93
N SER A 219 -11.04 -9.97 24.88
CA SER A 219 -10.60 -8.60 25.22
C SER A 219 -9.92 -7.84 24.07
N ASN A 220 -9.43 -8.56 23.07
CA ASN A 220 -8.82 -8.03 21.84
C ASN A 220 -9.69 -8.25 20.59
N GLY A 221 -10.92 -8.73 20.76
CA GLY A 221 -11.88 -9.01 19.68
C GLY A 221 -12.22 -10.48 19.48
N ILE A 222 -13.10 -10.76 18.52
CA ILE A 222 -13.53 -12.11 18.15
C ILE A 222 -13.23 -12.31 16.67
N ASP A 223 -12.38 -13.30 16.37
CA ASP A 223 -11.91 -13.58 15.01
C ASP A 223 -12.99 -14.27 14.17
N THR A 224 -13.74 -15.17 14.79
CA THR A 224 -14.90 -15.84 14.19
C THR A 224 -15.82 -16.39 15.27
N ALA A 225 -17.07 -16.68 14.90
CA ALA A 225 -18.03 -17.32 15.77
C ALA A 225 -18.78 -18.42 15.00
N LEU A 226 -18.90 -19.60 15.61
CA LEU A 226 -19.55 -20.77 15.01
C LEU A 226 -20.71 -21.26 15.87
N TYR A 227 -21.77 -21.70 15.21
CA TYR A 227 -22.90 -22.37 15.82
C TYR A 227 -22.86 -23.89 15.58
N SER A 228 -23.02 -24.70 16.64
CA SER A 228 -23.18 -26.16 16.53
C SER A 228 -24.11 -26.68 17.63
N GLY A 229 -25.33 -27.06 17.25
CA GLY A 229 -26.31 -27.61 18.19
C GLY A 229 -26.77 -26.57 19.22
N THR A 230 -26.61 -26.83 20.51
CA THR A 230 -26.97 -25.88 21.59
C THR A 230 -25.82 -24.97 22.02
N LYS A 231 -24.68 -25.01 21.32
CA LYS A 231 -23.43 -24.34 21.71
C LYS A 231 -23.00 -23.31 20.66
N CYS A 232 -22.43 -22.21 21.15
CA CYS A 232 -21.69 -21.27 20.33
C CYS A 232 -20.19 -21.40 20.66
N TYR A 233 -19.36 -21.28 19.63
CA TYR A 233 -17.91 -21.29 19.75
C TYR A 233 -17.41 -19.94 19.32
N PHE A 234 -16.59 -19.32 20.17
CA PHE A 234 -15.96 -18.04 19.89
C PHE A 234 -14.47 -18.24 19.88
N PHE A 235 -13.81 -17.60 18.92
CA PHE A 235 -12.39 -17.77 18.66
C PHE A 235 -11.69 -16.42 18.85
N ASN A 236 -10.56 -16.44 19.55
CA ASN A 236 -9.68 -15.30 19.79
C ASN A 236 -8.25 -15.84 19.82
N GLY A 237 -7.44 -15.49 18.83
CA GLY A 237 -6.06 -15.96 18.72
C GLY A 237 -5.98 -17.46 18.43
N ASN A 238 -5.13 -18.16 19.20
CA ASN A 238 -5.02 -19.62 19.19
C ASN A 238 -6.01 -20.31 20.16
N GLN A 239 -6.90 -19.55 20.78
CA GLN A 239 -7.81 -20.04 21.80
C GLN A 239 -9.26 -19.98 21.31
N TYR A 240 -10.07 -20.86 21.87
CA TYR A 240 -11.50 -20.79 21.68
C TYR A 240 -12.22 -21.06 23.00
N ILE A 241 -13.41 -20.48 23.13
CA ILE A 241 -14.36 -20.82 24.18
C ILE A 241 -15.56 -21.51 23.57
N ARG A 242 -16.18 -22.37 24.37
CA ARG A 242 -17.50 -22.90 24.10
C ARG A 242 -18.46 -22.31 25.12
N VAL A 243 -19.56 -21.75 24.62
CA VAL A 243 -20.61 -21.19 25.47
C VAL A 243 -21.95 -21.87 25.21
N THR A 244 -22.73 -22.02 26.27
CA THR A 244 -24.10 -22.52 26.18
C THR A 244 -25.06 -21.38 25.87
N ARG A 245 -25.93 -21.57 24.87
CA ARG A 245 -26.90 -20.53 24.48
C ARG A 245 -27.82 -20.13 25.64
N THR A 246 -28.09 -18.84 25.75
CA THR A 246 -29.31 -18.29 26.35
C THR A 246 -30.12 -17.52 25.30
N ASP A 247 -31.42 -17.30 25.53
CA ASP A 247 -32.28 -16.64 24.54
C ASP A 247 -31.94 -15.15 24.30
N THR A 248 -31.19 -14.53 25.21
CA THR A 248 -30.73 -13.15 25.11
C THR A 248 -29.40 -12.94 25.85
N GLY A 249 -28.31 -13.51 25.35
CA GLY A 249 -26.99 -13.23 25.92
C GLY A 249 -25.83 -13.97 25.28
N PRO A 250 -24.60 -13.68 25.73
CA PRO A 250 -23.39 -14.33 25.24
C PRO A 250 -23.26 -15.80 25.58
N GLY A 251 -24.07 -16.27 26.53
CA GLY A 251 -23.87 -17.57 27.16
C GLY A 251 -22.75 -17.53 28.20
N THR A 252 -22.79 -18.51 29.10
CA THR A 252 -21.69 -18.76 30.04
C THR A 252 -20.65 -19.65 29.38
N ILE A 253 -19.37 -19.37 29.65
CA ILE A 253 -18.28 -20.28 29.26
C ILE A 253 -18.53 -21.61 29.97
N ASP A 254 -18.55 -22.69 29.19
CA ASP A 254 -18.57 -24.04 29.75
C ASP A 254 -17.30 -24.30 30.57
N PRO A 255 -17.36 -25.13 31.64
CA PRO A 255 -16.18 -25.48 32.41
C PRO A 255 -15.05 -26.07 31.54
N GLY A 256 -13.81 -25.69 31.82
CA GLY A 256 -12.62 -26.18 31.13
C GLY A 256 -12.24 -25.41 29.85
N TYR A 257 -12.72 -24.17 29.70
CA TYR A 257 -12.41 -23.24 28.63
C TYR A 257 -11.87 -21.91 29.21
N PRO A 258 -11.09 -21.10 28.46
CA PRO A 258 -10.67 -21.29 27.07
C PRO A 258 -9.73 -22.47 26.88
N LYS A 259 -9.73 -23.02 25.67
CA LYS A 259 -8.84 -24.12 25.26
C LYS A 259 -8.01 -23.69 24.08
N ASN A 260 -6.81 -24.26 23.96
CA ASN A 260 -6.00 -24.06 22.77
C ASN A 260 -6.62 -24.84 21.62
N ILE A 261 -6.72 -24.22 20.45
CA ILE A 261 -7.25 -24.89 19.25
C ILE A 261 -6.30 -26.02 18.81
N SER A 262 -5.02 -26.01 19.21
CA SER A 262 -4.12 -27.15 19.05
C SER A 262 -4.63 -28.44 19.71
N GLU A 263 -5.49 -28.33 20.74
CA GLU A 263 -6.15 -29.49 21.36
C GLU A 263 -7.14 -30.19 20.41
N TRP A 264 -7.53 -29.55 19.31
CA TRP A 264 -8.43 -30.13 18.31
C TRP A 264 -7.75 -31.12 17.38
N GLN A 265 -6.43 -31.30 17.53
CA GLN A 265 -5.60 -32.15 16.67
C GLN A 265 -5.70 -31.77 15.17
N TRP A 266 -5.86 -30.47 14.88
CA TRP A 266 -6.00 -29.95 13.53
C TRP A 266 -4.67 -29.81 12.75
N GLY A 267 -3.55 -30.25 13.32
CA GLY A 267 -2.23 -30.11 12.72
C GLY A 267 -1.81 -28.64 12.56
N THR A 268 -1.34 -28.27 11.37
CA THR A 268 -0.93 -26.89 11.02
C THR A 268 -2.06 -26.05 10.41
N PHE A 269 -3.27 -26.61 10.26
CA PHE A 269 -4.40 -25.95 9.63
C PHE A 269 -4.89 -24.74 10.44
N GLY A 270 -5.16 -23.61 9.78
CA GLY A 270 -5.61 -22.36 10.42
C GLY A 270 -4.48 -21.52 11.03
N ARG A 271 -3.20 -21.80 10.72
CA ARG A 271 -2.05 -21.00 11.20
C ARG A 271 -1.69 -19.78 10.34
N TYR A 272 -2.25 -19.65 9.13
CA TYR A 272 -2.02 -18.47 8.27
C TYR A 272 -3.08 -17.42 8.53
N PRO A 273 -2.76 -16.14 8.81
CA PRO A 273 -3.73 -15.07 9.13
C PRO A 273 -4.74 -14.83 7.98
N LYS A 274 -5.96 -14.32 8.27
CA LYS A 274 -6.99 -14.00 7.25
C LYS A 274 -6.42 -12.98 6.28
N ARG A 275 -5.63 -12.06 6.85
CA ARG A 275 -4.94 -10.93 6.22
C ARG A 275 -3.64 -10.65 6.95
N PHE A 276 -2.59 -10.35 6.19
CA PHE A 276 -1.33 -9.82 6.72
C PHE A 276 -1.47 -8.32 6.96
N VAL A 277 -1.05 -7.83 8.12
CA VAL A 277 -1.16 -6.40 8.45
C VAL A 277 0.23 -5.79 8.45
N ARG A 278 0.55 -5.00 7.44
CA ARG A 278 1.76 -4.18 7.40
C ARG A 278 1.61 -3.05 8.42
N LYS A 279 2.57 -2.92 9.32
CA LYS A 279 2.54 -1.99 10.46
C LYS A 279 3.58 -0.89 10.28
N ASN A 280 3.33 0.30 10.83
CA ASN A 280 4.29 1.38 10.83
C ASN A 280 5.44 1.01 11.77
N ILE A 281 6.65 0.98 11.23
CA ILE A 281 7.85 0.61 11.98
C ILE A 281 8.05 1.46 13.24
N TRP A 282 7.72 2.75 13.20
CA TRP A 282 7.85 3.63 14.37
C TRP A 282 6.80 3.35 15.46
N ILE A 283 5.68 2.74 15.12
CA ILE A 283 4.70 2.26 16.10
C ILE A 283 5.19 0.96 16.75
N LEU A 284 5.81 0.07 15.97
CA LEU A 284 6.45 -1.14 16.49
C LEU A 284 7.56 -0.80 17.49
N GLU A 285 8.44 0.13 17.13
CA GLU A 285 9.62 0.47 17.94
C GLU A 285 9.36 1.57 18.99
N ALA A 286 8.10 1.99 19.19
CA ALA A 286 7.74 3.11 20.06
C ALA A 286 8.14 2.95 21.53
N THR A 287 8.33 1.71 21.99
CA THR A 287 8.65 1.41 23.41
C THR A 287 10.07 0.88 23.61
N THR A 288 10.63 0.20 22.62
CA THR A 288 11.99 -0.32 22.61
C THR A 288 12.46 -0.43 21.17
N PRO A 289 13.73 -0.10 20.87
CA PRO A 289 14.39 -0.61 19.68
C PRO A 289 14.28 -2.14 19.65
N TRP A 290 14.19 -2.72 18.45
CA TRP A 290 14.10 -4.17 18.23
C TRP A 290 12.79 -4.83 18.67
N ASP A 291 11.66 -4.33 18.16
CA ASP A 291 10.39 -5.07 18.23
C ASP A 291 10.55 -6.50 17.62
N PRO A 292 9.85 -7.54 18.11
CA PRO A 292 9.97 -8.90 17.58
C PRO A 292 9.74 -9.01 16.07
N ILE A 293 8.88 -8.18 15.46
CA ILE A 293 8.68 -8.16 14.01
C ILE A 293 9.93 -7.64 13.30
N THR A 294 10.56 -6.59 13.82
CA THR A 294 11.81 -6.02 13.29
C THR A 294 12.98 -6.99 13.49
N LEU A 295 13.08 -7.63 14.64
CA LEU A 295 14.11 -8.62 14.92
C LEU A 295 13.97 -9.85 14.01
N ALA A 296 12.74 -10.32 13.79
CA ALA A 296 12.47 -11.39 12.83
C ALA A 296 12.87 -10.98 11.40
N TYR A 297 12.60 -9.73 11.01
CA TYR A 297 13.05 -9.20 9.71
C TYR A 297 14.58 -9.21 9.60
N ALA A 298 15.30 -8.70 10.61
CA ALA A 298 16.76 -8.70 10.62
C ALA A 298 17.33 -10.12 10.48
N ASN A 299 16.84 -11.08 11.25
CA ASN A 299 17.30 -12.47 11.17
C ASN A 299 17.01 -13.11 9.81
N ALA A 300 15.87 -12.79 9.19
CA ALA A 300 15.58 -13.22 7.83
C ALA A 300 16.54 -12.58 6.81
N VAL A 301 16.77 -11.27 6.89
CA VAL A 301 17.74 -10.57 6.01
C VAL A 301 19.13 -11.22 6.12
N LYS A 302 19.61 -11.49 7.34
CA LYS A 302 20.89 -12.19 7.57
C LYS A 302 20.95 -13.54 6.87
N ALA A 303 19.88 -14.33 6.94
CA ALA A 303 19.81 -15.63 6.28
C ALA A 303 19.76 -15.49 4.74
N LEU A 304 19.00 -14.52 4.21
CA LEU A 304 18.94 -14.28 2.77
C LEU A 304 20.27 -13.75 2.21
N GLN A 305 21.01 -12.95 2.98
CA GLN A 305 22.37 -12.47 2.63
C GLN A 305 23.40 -13.61 2.56
N ALA A 306 23.22 -14.67 3.35
CA ALA A 306 24.10 -15.83 3.37
C ALA A 306 23.86 -16.83 2.21
N ARG A 307 22.75 -16.70 1.46
CA ARG A 307 22.44 -17.58 0.34
C ARG A 307 23.33 -17.27 -0.87
N ALA A 308 23.56 -18.29 -1.70
CA ALA A 308 24.32 -18.11 -2.94
C ALA A 308 23.64 -17.06 -3.85
N PRO A 309 24.39 -16.15 -4.50
CA PRO A 309 23.81 -15.12 -5.37
C PRO A 309 22.98 -15.63 -6.55
N SER A 310 23.13 -16.91 -6.91
CA SER A 310 22.33 -17.59 -7.94
C SER A 310 20.99 -18.12 -7.42
N ASP A 311 20.77 -18.21 -6.10
CA ASP A 311 19.45 -18.53 -5.54
C ASP A 311 18.53 -17.31 -5.75
N PRO A 312 17.38 -17.46 -6.44
CA PRO A 312 16.45 -16.36 -6.69
C PRO A 312 15.88 -15.70 -5.43
N ARG A 313 16.07 -16.32 -4.26
CA ARG A 313 15.63 -15.84 -2.95
C ARG A 313 16.78 -15.25 -2.14
N SER A 314 18.01 -15.22 -2.66
CA SER A 314 19.14 -14.57 -1.98
C SER A 314 18.96 -13.05 -1.97
N TRP A 315 19.53 -12.38 -0.97
CA TRP A 315 19.45 -10.91 -0.86
C TRP A 315 20.02 -10.22 -2.09
N THR A 316 21.17 -10.69 -2.57
CA THR A 316 21.82 -10.17 -3.78
C THR A 316 20.94 -10.34 -5.02
N TYR A 317 20.34 -11.51 -5.20
CA TYR A 317 19.46 -11.73 -6.34
C TYR A 317 18.22 -10.85 -6.26
N LEU A 318 17.57 -10.80 -5.09
CA LEU A 318 16.40 -9.97 -4.86
C LEU A 318 16.69 -8.52 -5.18
N ALA A 319 17.79 -7.96 -4.67
CA ALA A 319 18.21 -6.60 -5.01
C ALA A 319 18.49 -6.41 -6.51
N ALA A 320 19.09 -7.39 -7.17
CA ALA A 320 19.37 -7.33 -8.60
C ALA A 320 18.10 -7.40 -9.48
N VAL A 321 16.97 -7.91 -8.97
CA VAL A 321 15.66 -7.79 -9.64
C VAL A 321 15.29 -6.31 -9.82
N HIS A 322 15.53 -5.50 -8.79
CA HIS A 322 15.38 -4.05 -8.89
C HIS A 322 16.39 -3.48 -9.88
N GLY A 323 17.69 -3.64 -9.62
CA GLY A 323 18.75 -3.18 -10.52
C GLY A 323 20.13 -3.67 -10.10
N SER A 324 21.06 -3.73 -11.05
CA SER A 324 22.45 -4.14 -10.87
C SER A 324 23.30 -3.67 -12.05
N SER A 325 24.51 -3.22 -11.73
CA SER A 325 25.55 -2.92 -12.73
C SER A 325 26.33 -4.17 -13.18
N ALA A 326 26.11 -5.32 -12.55
CA ALA A 326 26.74 -6.58 -12.95
C ALA A 326 26.12 -7.13 -14.23
N SER A 327 26.90 -7.92 -14.98
CA SER A 327 26.39 -8.64 -16.15
C SER A 327 25.27 -9.59 -15.74
N VAL A 328 24.10 -9.46 -16.36
CA VAL A 328 22.93 -10.31 -16.08
C VAL A 328 23.25 -11.77 -16.44
N PRO A 329 23.22 -12.72 -15.49
CA PRO A 329 23.42 -14.12 -15.79
C PRO A 329 22.34 -14.65 -16.75
N PRO A 330 22.65 -15.59 -17.67
CA PRO A 330 21.66 -16.16 -18.58
C PRO A 330 20.43 -16.71 -17.84
N GLY A 331 19.24 -16.24 -18.22
CA GLY A 331 17.97 -16.67 -17.62
C GLY A 331 17.64 -16.03 -16.26
N ALA A 332 18.53 -15.19 -15.71
CA ALA A 332 18.25 -14.42 -14.50
C ALA A 332 17.26 -13.28 -14.78
N VAL A 333 16.47 -12.97 -13.76
CA VAL A 333 15.41 -11.95 -13.78
C VAL A 333 15.96 -10.71 -13.08
N TRP A 334 17.02 -10.12 -13.64
CA TRP A 334 17.68 -8.92 -13.10
C TRP A 334 17.35 -7.69 -13.94
N ASN A 335 17.46 -6.50 -13.35
CA ASN A 335 17.20 -5.22 -14.02
C ASN A 335 15.78 -5.13 -14.60
N GLN A 336 14.80 -5.50 -13.78
CA GLN A 336 13.40 -5.58 -14.18
C GLN A 336 12.53 -4.43 -13.65
N CYS A 337 13.07 -3.57 -12.77
CA CYS A 337 12.27 -2.47 -12.19
C CYS A 337 11.64 -1.59 -13.26
N GLN A 338 10.54 -0.94 -12.93
CA GLN A 338 9.88 0.02 -13.81
C GLN A 338 9.95 1.40 -13.14
N HIS A 339 10.70 2.31 -13.74
CA HIS A 339 10.77 3.72 -13.34
C HIS A 339 10.42 4.62 -14.51
N GLY A 340 9.87 5.80 -14.22
CA GLY A 340 9.46 6.79 -15.21
C GLY A 340 8.37 6.29 -16.15
N SER A 341 7.43 5.52 -15.60
CA SER A 341 6.31 4.97 -16.36
C SER A 341 5.10 4.72 -15.46
N TRP A 342 3.93 4.58 -16.07
CA TRP A 342 2.71 4.10 -15.42
C TRP A 342 2.84 2.72 -14.76
N PHE A 343 3.90 1.95 -15.03
CA PHE A 343 4.12 0.64 -14.41
C PHE A 343 4.86 0.72 -13.07
N PHE A 344 5.34 1.90 -12.66
CA PHE A 344 6.08 2.11 -11.41
C PHE A 344 5.36 1.49 -10.20
N LEU A 345 4.11 1.91 -9.94
CA LEU A 345 3.33 1.44 -8.79
C LEU A 345 2.99 -0.06 -8.83
N PRO A 346 2.35 -0.60 -9.89
CA PRO A 346 2.02 -2.03 -9.92
C PRO A 346 3.27 -2.92 -9.88
N TRP A 347 4.37 -2.52 -10.53
CA TRP A 347 5.60 -3.31 -10.52
C TRP A 347 6.21 -3.39 -9.11
N HIS A 348 6.35 -2.26 -8.41
CA HIS A 348 6.87 -2.26 -7.04
C HIS A 348 5.93 -3.00 -6.07
N ARG A 349 4.61 -2.95 -6.27
CA ARG A 349 3.67 -3.78 -5.50
C ARG A 349 3.90 -5.28 -5.70
N MET A 350 4.06 -5.73 -6.96
CA MET A 350 4.41 -7.13 -7.25
C MET A 350 5.74 -7.51 -6.61
N TYR A 351 6.74 -6.64 -6.71
CA TYR A 351 8.06 -6.85 -6.14
C TYR A 351 8.02 -7.02 -4.62
N LEU A 352 7.35 -6.10 -3.91
CA LEU A 352 7.13 -6.18 -2.47
C LEU A 352 6.34 -7.42 -2.07
N TYR A 353 5.31 -7.78 -2.84
CA TYR A 353 4.47 -8.94 -2.54
C TYR A 353 5.28 -10.25 -2.50
N TYR A 354 6.09 -10.51 -3.53
CA TYR A 354 6.90 -11.73 -3.56
C TYR A 354 8.10 -11.66 -2.60
N PHE A 355 8.72 -10.49 -2.43
CA PHE A 355 9.75 -10.29 -1.40
C PHE A 355 9.21 -10.60 0.00
N GLU A 356 8.05 -10.05 0.36
CA GLU A 356 7.40 -10.27 1.65
C GLU A 356 7.10 -11.75 1.88
N ARG A 357 6.67 -12.49 0.86
CA ARG A 357 6.45 -13.95 0.96
C ARG A 357 7.74 -14.72 1.19
N ILE A 358 8.83 -14.37 0.51
CA ILE A 358 10.16 -14.99 0.68
C ILE A 358 10.67 -14.74 2.11
N VAL A 359 10.61 -13.50 2.57
CA VAL A 359 11.03 -13.13 3.93
C VAL A 359 10.13 -13.81 4.97
N ARG A 360 8.81 -13.82 4.78
CA ARG A 360 7.87 -14.52 5.68
C ARG A 360 8.18 -16.00 5.79
N ALA A 361 8.49 -16.67 4.67
CA ALA A 361 8.85 -18.08 4.67
C ALA A 361 10.11 -18.33 5.50
N GLU A 362 11.11 -17.45 5.40
CA GLU A 362 12.33 -17.51 6.20
C GLU A 362 12.04 -17.23 7.69
N VAL A 363 11.24 -16.21 8.00
CA VAL A 363 10.80 -15.90 9.37
C VAL A 363 10.12 -17.12 10.01
N ILE A 364 9.19 -17.77 9.30
CA ILE A 364 8.51 -18.99 9.76
C ILE A 364 9.49 -20.14 9.97
N ALA A 365 10.44 -20.33 9.05
CA ALA A 365 11.46 -21.39 9.17
C ALA A 365 12.35 -21.20 10.40
N GLN A 366 12.57 -19.96 10.83
CA GLN A 366 13.31 -19.59 12.04
C GLN A 366 12.45 -19.57 13.31
N GLY A 367 11.18 -19.99 13.23
CA GLY A 367 10.26 -20.03 14.38
C GLY A 367 9.60 -18.69 14.72
N GLY A 368 9.67 -17.71 13.83
CA GLY A 368 8.99 -16.43 13.96
C GLY A 368 7.48 -16.48 13.60
N PRO A 369 6.79 -15.33 13.67
CA PRO A 369 5.34 -15.27 13.49
C PRO A 369 4.88 -15.68 12.08
N HIS A 370 3.87 -16.55 12.01
CA HIS A 370 3.25 -16.98 10.74
C HIS A 370 2.50 -15.85 10.02
N ASP A 371 2.12 -14.82 10.76
CA ASP A 371 1.46 -13.62 10.27
C ASP A 371 2.42 -12.45 10.04
N TRP A 372 3.73 -12.71 9.99
CA TRP A 372 4.73 -11.69 9.69
C TRP A 372 4.38 -10.95 8.38
N ALA A 373 4.39 -9.62 8.44
CA ALA A 373 4.15 -8.75 7.31
C ALA A 373 5.23 -7.67 7.29
N LEU A 374 5.62 -7.25 6.09
CA LEU A 374 6.63 -6.24 5.87
C LEU A 374 6.17 -4.92 6.52
N PRO A 375 6.95 -4.32 7.44
CA PRO A 375 6.62 -3.01 7.97
C PRO A 375 6.68 -1.93 6.89
N PHE A 376 6.05 -0.78 7.14
CA PHE A 376 6.22 0.42 6.31
C PHE A 376 6.84 1.55 7.14
N TRP A 377 7.61 2.39 6.48
CA TRP A 377 8.20 3.58 7.10
C TRP A 377 7.34 4.80 6.82
N ASN A 378 6.50 5.19 7.79
CA ASN A 378 5.65 6.36 7.66
C ASN A 378 6.38 7.64 8.07
N TYR A 379 7.29 8.10 7.22
CA TYR A 379 8.10 9.31 7.42
C TYR A 379 7.31 10.62 7.36
N GLU A 380 6.03 10.58 6.97
CA GLU A 380 5.15 11.76 7.00
C GLU A 380 4.64 12.10 8.40
N ASN A 381 4.63 11.11 9.30
CA ASN A 381 4.25 11.37 10.68
C ASN A 381 5.33 12.22 11.37
N PRO A 382 4.95 13.26 12.12
CA PRO A 382 5.91 14.08 12.87
C PRO A 382 6.83 13.22 13.76
N GLY A 383 8.14 13.42 13.64
CA GLY A 383 9.16 12.69 14.39
C GLY A 383 9.48 11.29 13.86
N HIS A 384 8.81 10.81 12.80
CA HIS A 384 9.06 9.51 12.18
C HIS A 384 9.93 9.61 10.92
N ALA A 385 10.42 10.80 10.58
CA ALA A 385 11.22 11.07 9.38
C ALA A 385 12.72 10.67 9.52
N ALA A 386 13.15 10.16 10.67
CA ALA A 386 14.47 9.53 10.83
C ALA A 386 14.40 8.04 10.49
N LEU A 387 15.57 7.43 10.24
CA LEU A 387 15.67 5.97 10.18
C LEU A 387 15.26 5.36 11.53
N PRO A 388 14.46 4.27 11.54
CA PRO A 388 14.11 3.58 12.77
C PRO A 388 15.39 3.12 13.51
N PRO A 389 15.41 3.15 14.86
CA PRO A 389 16.57 2.75 15.66
C PRO A 389 17.25 1.43 15.22
N ALA A 390 16.49 0.37 14.95
CA ALA A 390 17.07 -0.92 14.55
C ALA A 390 17.78 -0.90 13.19
N PHE A 391 17.61 0.15 12.37
CA PHE A 391 18.35 0.33 11.13
C PHE A 391 19.64 1.15 11.33
N ARG A 392 19.85 1.76 12.50
CA ARG A 392 21.00 2.61 12.82
C ARG A 392 22.00 1.95 13.76
N ASP A 393 21.55 1.00 14.58
CA ASP A 393 22.42 0.27 15.49
C ASP A 393 23.39 -0.65 14.72
N PRO A 394 24.71 -0.63 14.96
CA PRO A 394 25.65 -1.49 14.23
C PRO A 394 25.54 -2.97 14.63
N THR A 395 24.88 -3.28 15.74
CA THR A 395 24.75 -4.64 16.30
C THR A 395 23.30 -4.97 16.63
N MET A 396 22.94 -6.24 16.46
CA MET A 396 21.68 -6.80 16.96
C MET A 396 21.71 -6.94 18.49
N PRO A 397 20.56 -7.19 19.17
CA PRO A 397 20.49 -7.36 20.62
C PRO A 397 21.36 -8.51 21.17
N ASP A 398 21.67 -9.51 20.33
CA ASP A 398 22.55 -10.63 20.67
C ASP A 398 24.05 -10.30 20.56
N GLY A 399 24.40 -9.06 20.18
CA GLY A 399 25.76 -8.57 20.01
C GLY A 399 26.38 -8.91 18.65
N THR A 400 25.68 -9.63 17.77
CA THR A 400 26.18 -9.91 16.40
C THR A 400 25.97 -8.70 15.48
N ALA A 401 26.68 -8.69 14.34
CA ALA A 401 26.55 -7.61 13.35
C ALA A 401 25.09 -7.47 12.87
N ASN A 402 24.61 -6.22 12.78
CA ASN A 402 23.26 -5.93 12.34
C ASN A 402 23.14 -5.98 10.81
N PRO A 403 22.34 -6.89 10.23
CA PRO A 403 22.12 -6.96 8.78
C PRO A 403 21.28 -5.79 8.23
N LEU A 404 20.58 -5.04 9.09
CA LEU A 404 19.79 -3.84 8.75
C LEU A 404 20.62 -2.54 8.74
N PHE A 405 21.83 -2.57 9.30
CA PHE A 405 22.74 -1.43 9.32
C PHE A 405 23.58 -1.39 8.05
N VAL A 406 23.61 -0.23 7.38
CA VAL A 406 24.34 -0.02 6.14
C VAL A 406 25.25 1.19 6.30
N THR A 407 26.56 0.97 6.20
CA THR A 407 27.59 2.02 6.34
C THR A 407 27.58 3.01 5.18
N GLN A 408 27.03 2.63 4.03
CA GLN A 408 27.04 3.40 2.79
C GLN A 408 26.01 4.53 2.79
N ARG A 409 25.02 4.53 3.70
CA ARG A 409 24.08 5.65 3.84
C ARG A 409 24.83 6.92 4.23
N SER A 410 24.21 8.09 3.97
CA SER A 410 24.72 9.34 4.50
C SER A 410 24.87 9.25 6.03
N ALA A 411 26.00 9.75 6.54
CA ALA A 411 26.35 9.59 7.96
C ALA A 411 25.31 10.20 8.90
N GLY A 412 24.69 11.33 8.50
CA GLY A 412 23.61 11.97 9.25
C GLY A 412 22.42 11.03 9.48
N MET A 413 22.04 10.24 8.47
CA MET A 413 20.94 9.27 8.60
C MET A 413 21.26 8.18 9.63
N ASN A 414 22.48 7.64 9.62
CA ASN A 414 22.91 6.68 10.64
C ASN A 414 23.02 7.31 12.04
N MET A 415 23.28 8.61 12.13
CA MET A 415 23.27 9.38 13.38
C MET A 415 21.86 9.80 13.85
N GLY A 416 20.80 9.42 13.13
CA GLY A 416 19.42 9.68 13.51
C GLY A 416 18.88 11.04 13.06
N ALA A 417 19.50 11.66 12.05
CA ALA A 417 18.96 12.84 11.42
C ALA A 417 17.59 12.55 10.77
N GLN A 418 16.73 13.57 10.77
CA GLN A 418 15.42 13.51 10.13
C GLN A 418 15.49 14.03 8.70
N LEU A 419 14.69 13.42 7.83
CA LEU A 419 14.40 13.96 6.52
C LEU A 419 13.53 15.24 6.66
N PRO A 420 13.82 16.31 5.91
CA PRO A 420 12.98 17.50 5.86
C PRO A 420 11.55 17.20 5.38
N GLN A 421 10.57 17.99 5.82
CA GLN A 421 9.17 17.80 5.42
C GLN A 421 8.96 17.93 3.91
N SER A 422 9.72 18.80 3.23
CA SER A 422 9.67 18.96 1.77
C SER A 422 10.05 17.68 1.02
N VAL A 423 10.81 16.76 1.65
CA VAL A 423 11.21 15.45 1.10
C VAL A 423 10.16 14.37 1.37
N THR A 424 9.48 14.45 2.51
CA THR A 424 8.65 13.35 3.01
C THR A 424 7.18 13.50 2.67
N THR A 425 6.70 14.72 2.40
CA THR A 425 5.29 15.00 2.13
C THR A 425 4.78 14.32 0.84
N SER A 426 3.67 13.59 0.94
CA SER A 426 2.94 13.04 -0.22
C SER A 426 1.79 13.92 -0.69
N ALA A 427 1.58 15.07 -0.04
CA ALA A 427 0.36 15.85 -0.18
C ALA A 427 0.14 16.36 -1.62
N ALA A 428 1.22 16.79 -2.29
CA ALA A 428 1.17 17.20 -3.70
C ALA A 428 0.78 16.04 -4.62
N ALA A 429 1.40 14.87 -4.45
CA ALA A 429 1.06 13.69 -5.25
C ALA A 429 -0.39 13.25 -5.05
N LEU A 430 -0.88 13.26 -3.80
CA LEU A 430 -2.27 12.89 -3.48
C LEU A 430 -3.31 13.89 -4.01
N ALA A 431 -2.93 15.13 -4.29
CA ALA A 431 -3.83 16.14 -4.83
C ALA A 431 -4.30 15.81 -6.25
N PHE A 432 -3.47 15.16 -7.07
CA PHE A 432 -3.84 14.73 -8.42
C PHE A 432 -4.92 13.65 -8.38
N ASP A 433 -5.95 13.76 -9.20
CA ASP A 433 -7.04 12.79 -9.29
C ASP A 433 -6.85 11.78 -10.44
N ALA A 434 -6.01 12.09 -11.41
CA ALA A 434 -5.64 11.23 -12.52
C ALA A 434 -4.40 10.36 -12.22
N PHE A 435 -4.46 9.08 -12.60
CA PHE A 435 -3.32 8.18 -12.47
C PHE A 435 -2.24 8.47 -13.52
N THR A 436 -2.63 8.66 -14.78
CA THR A 436 -1.71 8.94 -15.89
C THR A 436 -1.91 10.37 -16.40
N PRO A 437 -0.86 11.05 -16.87
CA PRO A 437 -0.93 12.44 -17.36
C PRO A 437 -1.70 12.54 -18.68
N PRO A 438 -2.55 13.59 -18.81
CA PRO A 438 -2.66 14.32 -20.06
C PRO A 438 -2.43 15.83 -19.84
N PRO A 439 -1.87 16.55 -20.81
CA PRO A 439 -0.47 17.04 -20.89
C PRO A 439 0.27 17.48 -19.60
N ALA A 440 -0.36 17.47 -18.42
CA ALA A 440 0.17 17.91 -17.12
C ALA A 440 0.65 16.74 -16.24
N PRO A 441 1.35 17.00 -15.11
CA PRO A 441 1.72 15.95 -14.15
C PRO A 441 0.52 15.16 -13.59
N ALA A 442 0.77 13.92 -13.15
CA ALA A 442 -0.26 13.03 -12.62
C ALA A 442 0.32 12.09 -11.56
N PHE A 443 -0.54 11.37 -10.85
CA PHE A 443 -0.16 10.58 -9.68
C PHE A 443 0.86 9.45 -9.98
N GLY A 444 0.58 8.61 -10.98
CA GLY A 444 1.23 7.30 -11.19
C GLY A 444 2.14 7.19 -12.42
N GLY A 445 2.27 8.23 -13.25
CA GLY A 445 3.22 8.31 -14.37
C GLY A 445 2.64 8.10 -15.78
N GLY A 446 3.47 8.36 -16.79
CA GLY A 446 3.11 8.39 -18.22
C GLY A 446 2.87 7.02 -18.85
N LYS A 447 2.05 7.00 -19.92
CA LYS A 447 1.77 5.77 -20.68
C LYS A 447 3.00 5.34 -21.49
N THR A 448 3.54 4.15 -21.20
CA THR A 448 4.74 3.61 -21.88
C THR A 448 4.65 2.09 -22.11
N GLY A 449 5.57 1.53 -22.90
CA GLY A 449 5.88 0.10 -22.82
C GLY A 449 6.76 -0.23 -21.58
N PRO A 450 6.93 -1.51 -21.23
CA PRO A 450 7.85 -1.93 -20.17
C PRO A 450 9.28 -1.51 -20.47
N GLN A 451 9.88 -0.77 -19.55
CA GLN A 451 11.26 -0.32 -19.64
C GLN A 451 11.85 -0.20 -18.24
N HIS A 452 13.14 -0.51 -18.14
CA HIS A 452 13.83 -0.51 -16.86
C HIS A 452 13.85 0.90 -16.24
N PHE A 453 14.18 1.88 -17.09
CA PHE A 453 14.13 3.32 -16.82
C PHE A 453 13.57 4.04 -18.05
N PHE A 454 12.70 5.01 -17.82
CA PHE A 454 12.20 5.94 -18.82
C PHE A 454 11.98 7.33 -18.18
N GLY A 455 11.56 8.34 -18.94
CA GLY A 455 11.47 9.74 -18.48
C GLY A 455 10.07 10.25 -18.14
N ALA A 456 9.06 9.37 -18.00
CA ALA A 456 7.66 9.77 -17.80
C ALA A 456 7.15 9.47 -16.38
N HIS A 457 7.84 10.02 -15.37
CA HIS A 457 7.55 9.80 -13.94
C HIS A 457 6.19 10.39 -13.52
N GLY A 458 5.60 9.79 -12.48
CA GLY A 458 4.46 10.36 -11.76
C GLY A 458 4.89 11.22 -10.58
N GLU A 459 3.99 12.04 -10.05
CA GLU A 459 4.30 12.90 -8.90
C GLU A 459 4.67 12.11 -7.65
N LEU A 460 4.03 10.95 -7.41
CA LEU A 460 4.39 10.11 -6.27
C LEU A 460 5.81 9.51 -6.42
N GLU A 461 6.24 9.25 -7.66
CA GLU A 461 7.59 8.77 -7.97
C GLU A 461 8.64 9.87 -7.78
N PHE A 462 8.31 11.13 -8.09
CA PHE A 462 9.17 12.27 -7.79
C PHE A 462 9.25 12.53 -6.28
N THR A 463 8.15 12.96 -5.66
CA THR A 463 8.10 13.31 -4.25
C THR A 463 6.93 12.57 -3.58
N PRO A 464 7.18 11.72 -2.57
CA PRO A 464 8.42 11.62 -1.81
C PRO A 464 9.43 10.58 -2.32
N HIS A 465 9.10 9.73 -3.30
CA HIS A 465 9.93 8.55 -3.61
C HIS A 465 11.38 8.86 -3.98
N ASN A 466 11.63 9.63 -5.05
CA ASN A 466 12.99 9.95 -5.50
C ASN A 466 13.74 10.82 -4.50
N ASP A 467 13.03 11.69 -3.78
CA ASP A 467 13.64 12.59 -2.80
C ASP A 467 14.17 11.82 -1.58
N VAL A 468 13.38 10.87 -1.06
CA VAL A 468 13.81 10.00 0.05
C VAL A 468 15.02 9.15 -0.36
N HIS A 469 15.02 8.61 -1.58
CA HIS A 469 16.18 7.90 -2.13
C HIS A 469 17.44 8.78 -2.15
N GLY A 470 17.35 9.98 -2.74
CA GLY A 470 18.46 10.91 -2.86
C GLY A 470 18.99 11.42 -1.52
N MET A 471 18.11 11.63 -0.53
CA MET A 471 18.50 12.13 0.79
C MET A 471 19.10 11.06 1.71
N ILE A 472 18.72 9.79 1.56
CA ILE A 472 19.43 8.71 2.27
C ILE A 472 20.84 8.55 1.66
N GLY A 473 20.93 8.65 0.33
CA GLY A 473 22.19 8.59 -0.42
C GLY A 473 22.86 7.21 -0.38
N GLY A 474 24.07 7.12 -0.92
CA GLY A 474 24.80 5.86 -0.97
C GLY A 474 24.08 4.81 -1.83
N TRP A 475 23.89 3.60 -1.30
CA TRP A 475 23.12 2.58 -2.01
C TRP A 475 21.70 3.05 -2.33
N MET A 476 21.01 3.73 -1.40
CA MET A 476 19.67 4.26 -1.65
C MET A 476 19.64 5.37 -2.70
N GLY A 477 20.74 6.07 -2.96
CA GLY A 477 20.85 7.09 -4.00
C GLY A 477 20.99 6.54 -5.42
N ASN A 478 21.28 5.23 -5.58
CA ASN A 478 21.50 4.59 -6.87
C ASN A 478 20.52 3.43 -7.09
N PRO A 479 19.68 3.45 -8.13
CA PRO A 479 18.70 2.37 -8.34
C PRO A 479 19.32 0.98 -8.58
N ASN A 480 20.56 0.88 -9.08
CA ASN A 480 21.24 -0.42 -9.21
C ASN A 480 21.71 -1.01 -7.89
N GLN A 481 21.54 -0.28 -6.78
CA GLN A 481 22.03 -0.65 -5.46
C GLN A 481 20.98 -0.48 -4.38
N ALA A 482 19.94 0.34 -4.60
CA ALA A 482 19.01 0.75 -3.55
C ALA A 482 18.39 -0.42 -2.80
N ALA A 483 17.96 -1.47 -3.52
CA ALA A 483 17.37 -2.66 -2.91
C ALA A 483 18.34 -3.54 -2.11
N LEU A 484 19.65 -3.28 -2.15
CA LEU A 484 20.63 -3.88 -1.24
C LEU A 484 20.50 -3.33 0.19
N ASP A 485 19.99 -2.10 0.34
CA ASP A 485 19.74 -1.48 1.63
C ASP A 485 18.39 -1.97 2.20
N PRO A 486 18.35 -2.60 3.40
CA PRO A 486 17.10 -3.08 3.98
C PRO A 486 16.02 -2.02 4.19
N ILE A 487 16.37 -0.72 4.32
CA ILE A 487 15.34 0.33 4.46
C ILE A 487 14.54 0.55 3.17
N PHE A 488 15.10 0.19 2.01
CA PHE A 488 14.44 0.24 0.70
C PHE A 488 13.04 -0.37 0.75
N TRP A 489 12.93 -1.54 1.37
CA TRP A 489 11.71 -2.33 1.39
C TRP A 489 10.61 -1.67 2.24
N LEU A 490 10.99 -1.02 3.35
CA LEU A 490 10.06 -0.30 4.21
C LEU A 490 9.64 1.05 3.59
N HIS A 491 10.57 1.71 2.88
CA HIS A 491 10.28 2.90 2.06
C HIS A 491 9.24 2.57 0.98
N HIS A 492 9.53 1.57 0.15
CA HIS A 492 8.61 1.14 -0.92
C HIS A 492 7.30 0.56 -0.38
N SER A 493 7.29 -0.04 0.81
CA SER A 493 6.02 -0.40 1.46
C SER A 493 5.17 0.83 1.84
N ASN A 494 5.78 1.99 2.10
CA ASN A 494 5.02 3.24 2.31
C ASN A 494 4.56 3.84 0.97
N ILE A 495 5.38 3.78 -0.08
CA ILE A 495 4.95 4.17 -1.45
C ILE A 495 3.74 3.33 -1.91
N ASP A 496 3.77 2.02 -1.66
CA ASP A 496 2.65 1.13 -1.95
C ASP A 496 1.38 1.47 -1.15
N ARG A 497 1.55 1.86 0.12
CA ARG A 497 0.47 2.35 0.99
C ARG A 497 -0.16 3.62 0.44
N LEU A 498 0.63 4.56 -0.06
CA LEU A 498 0.14 5.83 -0.61
C LEU A 498 -0.73 5.63 -1.85
N TRP A 499 -0.47 4.60 -2.67
CA TRP A 499 -1.38 4.23 -3.76
C TRP A 499 -2.75 3.75 -3.25
N SER A 500 -2.78 2.92 -2.20
CA SER A 500 -4.06 2.54 -1.57
C SER A 500 -4.81 3.75 -1.02
N ILE A 501 -4.12 4.67 -0.33
CA ILE A 501 -4.72 5.91 0.20
C ILE A 501 -5.30 6.77 -0.92
N TRP A 502 -4.57 6.92 -2.02
CA TRP A 502 -5.02 7.67 -3.18
C TRP A 502 -6.33 7.12 -3.75
N ILE A 503 -6.44 5.80 -3.96
CA ILE A 503 -7.69 5.18 -4.41
C ILE A 503 -8.83 5.43 -3.40
N ASP A 504 -8.55 5.28 -2.10
CA ASP A 504 -9.55 5.40 -1.03
C ASP A 504 -10.08 6.83 -0.83
N GLN A 505 -9.35 7.86 -1.30
CA GLN A 505 -9.83 9.26 -1.29
C GLN A 505 -11.02 9.50 -2.22
N GLY A 506 -11.27 8.62 -3.19
CA GLY A 506 -12.37 8.76 -4.15
C GLY A 506 -12.22 10.00 -5.05
N GLY A 507 -13.35 10.60 -5.44
CA GLY A 507 -13.35 11.81 -6.29
C GLY A 507 -12.93 11.56 -7.74
N GLY A 508 -13.19 10.36 -8.28
CA GLY A 508 -12.82 10.00 -9.66
C GLY A 508 -11.47 9.27 -9.78
N ARG A 509 -10.67 9.23 -8.71
CA ARG A 509 -9.41 8.49 -8.63
C ARG A 509 -9.63 7.01 -8.94
N ALA A 510 -8.99 6.54 -10.01
CA ALA A 510 -9.13 5.17 -10.49
C ALA A 510 -7.86 4.67 -11.18
N ASN A 511 -7.64 3.36 -11.10
CA ASN A 511 -6.58 2.68 -11.82
C ASN A 511 -6.82 2.75 -13.35
N PRO A 512 -5.76 2.89 -14.19
CA PRO A 512 -5.89 2.98 -15.64
C PRO A 512 -6.77 1.87 -16.22
N PRO A 513 -7.74 2.18 -17.09
CA PRO A 513 -8.57 1.15 -17.75
C PRO A 513 -7.82 0.44 -18.88
N ASP A 514 -6.69 0.98 -19.32
CA ASP A 514 -5.93 0.54 -20.48
C ASP A 514 -5.50 -0.94 -20.38
N THR A 515 -5.85 -1.73 -21.40
CA THR A 515 -5.50 -3.15 -21.49
C THR A 515 -3.99 -3.37 -21.41
N GLN A 516 -3.20 -2.54 -22.09
CA GLN A 516 -1.74 -2.65 -22.08
C GLN A 516 -1.19 -2.53 -20.65
N TRP A 517 -1.63 -1.54 -19.89
CA TRP A 517 -1.23 -1.39 -18.50
C TRP A 517 -1.70 -2.59 -17.64
N ARG A 518 -2.94 -3.04 -17.85
CA ARG A 518 -3.58 -4.09 -17.07
C ARG A 518 -3.00 -5.49 -17.25
N THR A 519 -2.58 -5.85 -18.46
CA THR A 519 -2.29 -7.25 -18.81
C THR A 519 -0.82 -7.52 -19.14
N THR A 520 0.01 -6.48 -19.20
CA THR A 520 1.45 -6.65 -19.44
C THR A 520 2.09 -7.51 -18.33
N PRO A 521 2.75 -8.63 -18.69
CA PRO A 521 3.31 -9.55 -17.71
C PRO A 521 4.73 -9.17 -17.29
N PHE A 522 4.98 -9.25 -15.99
CA PHE A 522 6.30 -9.15 -15.38
C PHE A 522 6.66 -10.48 -14.71
N VAL A 523 7.94 -10.85 -14.78
CA VAL A 523 8.45 -12.08 -14.19
C VAL A 523 9.12 -11.75 -12.87
N LEU A 524 8.77 -12.48 -11.81
CA LEU A 524 9.40 -12.44 -10.49
C LEU A 524 9.62 -13.87 -10.00
N HIS A 525 10.14 -14.05 -8.78
CA HIS A 525 10.22 -15.36 -8.14
C HIS A 525 9.41 -15.39 -6.84
N ASP A 526 8.78 -16.52 -6.54
CA ASP A 526 8.09 -16.73 -5.27
C ASP A 526 9.00 -17.40 -4.20
N GLU A 527 8.44 -17.68 -3.02
CA GLU A 527 9.14 -18.31 -1.91
C GLU A 527 9.69 -19.72 -2.21
N THR A 528 9.18 -20.37 -3.26
CA THR A 528 9.66 -21.68 -3.74
C THR A 528 10.82 -21.56 -4.74
N ALA A 529 11.25 -20.33 -5.06
CA ALA A 529 12.19 -19.99 -6.12
C ALA A 529 11.66 -20.28 -7.53
N ALA A 530 10.34 -20.46 -7.70
CA ALA A 530 9.73 -20.61 -9.02
C ALA A 530 9.53 -19.25 -9.69
N GLN A 531 9.74 -19.16 -10.99
CA GLN A 531 9.36 -17.97 -11.77
C GLN A 531 7.84 -17.84 -11.84
N VAL A 532 7.33 -16.68 -11.46
CA VAL A 532 5.91 -16.34 -11.51
C VAL A 532 5.71 -15.16 -12.44
N ARG A 533 4.71 -15.26 -13.31
CA ARG A 533 4.23 -14.15 -14.14
C ARG A 533 3.09 -13.45 -13.43
N SER A 534 3.23 -12.15 -13.21
CA SER A 534 2.18 -11.32 -12.61
C SER A 534 1.94 -10.08 -13.47
N THR A 535 0.79 -9.44 -13.28
CA THR A 535 0.33 -8.27 -14.06
C THR A 535 -0.24 -7.23 -13.12
N ALA A 536 -0.39 -5.99 -13.58
CA ALA A 536 -1.06 -4.95 -12.80
C ALA A 536 -2.46 -5.40 -12.34
N SER A 537 -3.23 -6.07 -13.21
CA SER A 537 -4.58 -6.57 -12.86
C SER A 537 -4.61 -7.56 -11.69
N ALA A 538 -3.51 -8.28 -11.46
CA ALA A 538 -3.42 -9.28 -10.40
C ALA A 538 -3.13 -8.66 -9.02
N VAL A 539 -2.78 -7.36 -8.98
CA VAL A 539 -2.30 -6.67 -7.77
C VAL A 539 -3.02 -5.35 -7.47
N LEU A 540 -4.14 -5.06 -8.14
CA LEU A 540 -4.86 -3.80 -7.92
C LEU A 540 -5.47 -3.71 -6.52
N ASP A 541 -5.87 -4.85 -5.95
CA ASP A 541 -6.49 -4.94 -4.63
C ASP A 541 -5.61 -5.72 -3.65
N THR A 542 -5.01 -4.99 -2.72
CA THR A 542 -4.14 -5.55 -1.67
C THR A 542 -4.89 -6.51 -0.75
N ARG A 543 -6.19 -6.27 -0.51
CA ARG A 543 -7.02 -7.02 0.44
C ARG A 543 -7.52 -8.32 -0.15
N SER A 544 -8.18 -8.30 -1.32
CA SER A 544 -8.81 -9.50 -1.88
C SER A 544 -7.86 -10.33 -2.74
N GLN A 545 -6.94 -9.71 -3.47
CA GLN A 545 -6.01 -10.44 -4.35
C GLN A 545 -4.75 -10.86 -3.61
N LEU A 546 -4.22 -9.98 -2.76
CA LEU A 546 -2.90 -10.16 -2.13
C LEU A 546 -2.95 -10.49 -0.63
N ARG A 547 -4.13 -10.40 -0.02
CA ARG A 547 -4.38 -10.71 1.39
C ARG A 547 -3.52 -9.91 2.37
N TYR A 548 -3.19 -8.66 2.06
CA TYR A 548 -2.57 -7.76 3.04
C TYR A 548 -3.28 -6.41 3.11
N VAL A 549 -3.13 -5.74 4.26
CA VAL A 549 -3.65 -4.40 4.53
C VAL A 549 -2.63 -3.60 5.34
N TYR A 550 -2.84 -2.29 5.45
CA TYR A 550 -2.04 -1.39 6.29
C TYR A 550 -2.74 -1.12 7.62
N GLU A 551 -1.99 -1.03 8.73
CA GLU A 551 -2.56 -0.78 10.05
C GLU A 551 -3.24 0.59 10.20
N THR A 552 -2.92 1.54 9.30
CA THR A 552 -3.56 2.85 9.23
C THR A 552 -3.66 3.28 7.77
N VAL A 553 -4.89 3.37 7.26
CA VAL A 553 -5.23 3.97 5.96
C VAL A 553 -5.73 5.41 6.09
N GLY A 554 -5.74 5.97 7.31
CA GLY A 554 -6.02 7.39 7.50
C GLY A 554 -5.05 8.22 6.68
N ALA A 555 -5.59 9.06 5.80
CA ALA A 555 -4.81 10.08 5.10
C ALA A 555 -4.02 10.91 6.13
N PRO A 556 -2.80 11.36 5.79
CA PRO A 556 -2.08 12.32 6.62
C PRO A 556 -3.02 13.49 6.98
N ALA A 557 -2.85 14.07 8.17
CA ALA A 557 -3.45 15.37 8.45
C ALA A 557 -2.80 16.38 7.49
N VAL A 558 -3.47 16.66 6.37
CA VAL A 558 -3.03 17.63 5.38
C VAL A 558 -3.32 19.01 5.97
N GLU A 559 -2.51 19.45 6.93
CA GLU A 559 -2.56 20.83 7.41
C GLU A 559 -1.42 21.63 6.75
N ALA A 560 -1.84 22.56 5.88
CA ALA A 560 -1.19 23.83 5.58
C ALA A 560 -0.05 23.96 4.54
N VAL A 561 0.31 22.94 3.75
CA VAL A 561 1.29 23.14 2.63
C VAL A 561 0.66 23.09 1.23
N VAL A 562 -0.60 22.66 1.12
CA VAL A 562 -1.26 22.35 -0.18
C VAL A 562 -2.07 23.51 -0.76
N GLU A 563 -2.25 24.62 -0.02
CA GLU A 563 -3.15 25.70 -0.44
C GLU A 563 -2.71 26.40 -1.76
N ALA A 564 -1.50 26.14 -2.26
CA ALA A 564 -1.00 26.66 -3.53
C ALA A 564 -0.68 25.60 -4.61
N MET A 565 -0.83 24.30 -4.31
CA MET A 565 -0.60 23.21 -5.28
C MET A 565 -1.96 22.64 -5.74
N SER A 566 -2.72 23.47 -6.44
CA SER A 566 -3.97 23.05 -7.09
C SER A 566 -3.65 22.13 -8.27
N ALA A 567 -4.10 20.87 -8.21
CA ALA A 567 -4.20 20.02 -9.40
C ALA A 567 -5.37 20.56 -10.24
N SER A 568 -5.10 21.55 -11.08
CA SER A 568 -6.08 22.06 -12.02
C SER A 568 -6.20 21.12 -13.23
N PRO A 569 -7.39 21.05 -13.87
CA PRO A 569 -7.55 20.29 -15.09
C PRO A 569 -6.55 20.78 -16.16
N PRO A 570 -6.00 19.89 -16.99
CA PRO A 570 -5.01 20.29 -17.97
C PRO A 570 -5.60 21.29 -18.97
N PRO A 571 -4.84 22.34 -19.34
CA PRO A 571 -5.32 23.36 -20.26
C PRO A 571 -5.61 22.80 -21.65
N ASP A 572 -6.68 23.33 -22.26
CA ASP A 572 -7.02 23.19 -23.67
C ASP A 572 -7.23 24.59 -24.25
N PRO A 573 -6.38 25.06 -25.19
CA PRO A 573 -5.32 24.34 -25.92
C PRO A 573 -4.04 24.00 -25.11
N PRO A 574 -3.23 23.01 -25.53
CA PRO A 574 -2.01 22.57 -24.80
C PRO A 574 -0.99 23.69 -24.59
N PRO A 575 -0.22 23.73 -23.49
CA PRO A 575 0.68 24.83 -23.17
C PRO A 575 1.73 25.12 -24.26
N GLU A 576 2.01 26.39 -24.50
CA GLU A 576 3.01 26.86 -25.47
C GLU A 576 4.20 27.50 -24.79
N PHE A 577 5.38 27.33 -25.39
CA PHE A 577 6.63 27.91 -24.91
C PHE A 577 6.56 29.44 -24.91
N VAL A 578 6.82 30.07 -23.76
CA VAL A 578 6.80 31.54 -23.61
C VAL A 578 8.11 32.12 -23.11
N GLY A 579 9.05 31.31 -22.63
CA GLY A 579 10.31 31.83 -22.10
C GLY A 579 11.30 30.75 -21.69
N ALA A 580 12.57 31.13 -21.56
CA ALA A 580 13.63 30.24 -21.08
C ALA A 580 14.81 30.99 -20.48
N SER A 581 15.63 30.26 -19.74
CA SER A 581 16.97 30.65 -19.37
C SER A 581 17.88 30.71 -20.60
N GLU A 582 18.70 31.76 -20.71
CA GLU A 582 19.68 31.90 -21.81
C GLU A 582 20.91 30.99 -21.64
N ARG A 583 21.16 30.51 -20.42
CA ARG A 583 22.33 29.68 -20.08
C ARG A 583 21.92 28.50 -19.20
N PRO A 584 22.66 27.37 -19.27
CA PRO A 584 22.44 26.26 -18.36
C PRO A 584 22.74 26.64 -16.91
N VAL A 585 22.21 25.84 -15.98
CA VAL A 585 22.46 25.95 -14.53
C VAL A 585 23.35 24.80 -14.09
N GLU A 586 24.41 25.12 -13.35
CA GLU A 586 25.27 24.13 -12.71
C GLU A 586 24.95 24.08 -11.22
N LEU A 587 24.64 22.89 -10.71
CA LEU A 587 24.38 22.62 -9.31
C LEU A 587 25.52 21.78 -8.74
N ALA A 588 26.23 22.31 -7.74
CA ALA A 588 27.38 21.65 -7.13
C ALA A 588 27.43 21.91 -5.61
N GLY A 589 26.46 21.37 -4.87
CA GLY A 589 26.39 21.43 -3.41
C GLY A 589 26.10 22.81 -2.79
N ALA A 590 25.93 23.85 -3.60
CA ALA A 590 25.62 25.22 -3.18
C ALA A 590 24.33 25.74 -3.82
N PRO A 591 23.68 26.77 -3.25
CA PRO A 591 22.56 27.44 -3.90
C PRO A 591 22.93 28.02 -5.26
N ALA A 592 22.00 27.96 -6.21
CA ALA A 592 22.16 28.51 -7.56
C ALA A 592 20.90 29.26 -7.97
N THR A 593 21.04 30.19 -8.92
CA THR A 593 19.90 30.93 -9.48
C THR A 593 20.08 31.11 -10.98
N VAL A 594 18.97 31.18 -11.70
CA VAL A 594 18.94 31.46 -13.14
C VAL A 594 17.80 32.41 -13.46
N ASP A 595 18.08 33.36 -14.34
CA ASP A 595 17.07 34.26 -14.85
C ASP A 595 16.40 33.61 -16.06
N VAL A 596 15.08 33.69 -16.11
CA VAL A 596 14.25 33.19 -17.21
C VAL A 596 13.65 34.40 -17.90
N VAL A 597 13.98 34.57 -19.18
CA VAL A 597 13.48 35.65 -20.02
C VAL A 597 12.16 35.22 -20.63
N ILE A 598 11.13 36.04 -20.48
CA ILE A 598 9.78 35.78 -20.96
C ILE A 598 9.54 36.63 -22.21
N ASP A 599 9.17 35.98 -23.32
CA ASP A 599 8.72 36.68 -24.52
C ASP A 599 7.29 37.18 -24.30
N ARG A 600 7.19 38.45 -23.90
CA ARG A 600 5.93 39.14 -23.69
C ARG A 600 4.98 39.07 -24.88
N ARG A 601 5.48 39.11 -26.12
CA ARG A 601 4.61 39.05 -27.31
C ARG A 601 3.98 37.68 -27.44
N THR A 602 4.77 36.64 -27.19
CA THR A 602 4.29 35.25 -27.20
C THR A 602 3.31 35.01 -26.05
N LEU A 603 3.61 35.49 -24.85
CA LEU A 603 2.71 35.43 -23.69
C LEU A 603 1.38 36.14 -23.97
N GLU A 604 1.41 37.38 -24.46
CA GLU A 604 0.21 38.16 -24.78
C GLU A 604 -0.59 37.55 -25.95
N SER A 605 0.10 37.01 -26.96
CA SER A 605 -0.56 36.30 -28.06
C SER A 605 -1.29 35.09 -27.53
N ARG A 606 -0.61 34.29 -26.71
CA ARG A 606 -1.17 33.08 -26.15
C ARG A 606 -2.35 33.36 -25.23
N ALA A 607 -2.25 34.36 -24.35
CA ALA A 607 -3.34 34.77 -23.49
C ALA A 607 -4.61 35.20 -24.24
N ARG A 608 -4.50 35.66 -25.51
CA ARG A 608 -5.66 36.00 -26.37
C ARG A 608 -6.29 34.78 -27.03
N GLU A 609 -5.55 33.68 -27.16
CA GLU A 609 -6.04 32.42 -27.74
C GLU A 609 -6.80 31.58 -26.73
N LEU A 610 -6.50 31.75 -25.44
CA LEU A 610 -7.19 31.03 -24.37
C LEU A 610 -8.66 31.47 -24.27
N PRO A 611 -9.60 30.53 -24.11
CA PRO A 611 -11.00 30.88 -23.85
C PRO A 611 -11.13 31.76 -22.60
N SER A 612 -11.98 32.79 -22.64
CA SER A 612 -12.18 33.71 -21.50
C SER A 612 -12.57 33.03 -20.19
N ASP A 613 -13.14 31.83 -20.29
CA ASP A 613 -13.69 31.06 -19.18
C ASP A 613 -12.72 29.97 -18.71
N SER A 614 -11.53 29.84 -19.33
CA SER A 614 -10.50 28.87 -18.94
C SER A 614 -9.43 29.53 -18.07
N PRO A 615 -9.09 28.96 -16.89
CA PRO A 615 -7.97 29.45 -16.12
C PRO A 615 -6.68 29.24 -16.91
N ALA A 616 -5.83 30.27 -16.96
CA ALA A 616 -4.53 30.15 -17.56
C ALA A 616 -3.61 29.33 -16.66
N HIS A 617 -2.83 28.44 -17.26
CA HIS A 617 -1.86 27.59 -16.60
C HIS A 617 -0.44 27.98 -16.97
N VAL A 618 0.46 27.96 -15.99
CA VAL A 618 1.88 28.21 -16.22
C VAL A 618 2.70 27.04 -15.69
N TYR A 619 3.50 26.46 -16.57
CA TYR A 619 4.38 25.33 -16.25
C TYR A 619 5.84 25.75 -16.33
N LEU A 620 6.59 25.39 -15.29
CA LEU A 620 8.04 25.50 -15.22
C LEU A 620 8.65 24.13 -15.54
N ASN A 621 9.46 24.05 -16.59
CA ASN A 621 10.18 22.84 -16.96
C ASN A 621 11.68 22.99 -16.68
N LEU A 622 12.24 22.01 -15.98
CA LEU A 622 13.67 21.76 -15.89
C LEU A 622 14.00 20.68 -16.92
N GLU A 623 14.83 21.02 -17.89
CA GLU A 623 15.13 20.20 -19.06
C GLU A 623 16.60 19.83 -19.15
N ASP A 624 16.85 18.67 -19.76
CA ASP A 624 18.17 18.13 -20.04
C ASP A 624 19.06 18.12 -18.79
N ILE A 625 18.52 17.55 -17.71
CA ILE A 625 19.22 17.40 -16.44
C ILE A 625 20.17 16.20 -16.54
N GLU A 626 21.47 16.47 -16.42
CA GLU A 626 22.53 15.50 -16.67
C GLU A 626 23.60 15.59 -15.58
N ALA A 627 24.13 14.42 -15.20
CA ALA A 627 25.27 14.31 -14.29
C ALA A 627 25.98 12.96 -14.53
N GLU A 628 27.26 12.88 -14.18
CA GLU A 628 28.00 11.61 -14.24
C GLU A 628 27.52 10.61 -13.19
N ARG A 629 27.03 11.12 -12.05
CA ARG A 629 26.48 10.34 -10.94
C ARG A 629 25.49 11.19 -10.14
N ASN A 630 24.64 10.54 -9.36
CA ASN A 630 23.80 11.21 -8.37
C ASN A 630 24.69 11.94 -7.33
N PRO A 631 24.45 13.23 -7.04
CA PRO A 631 25.20 13.99 -6.04
C PRO A 631 24.81 13.69 -4.58
N ASP A 632 23.96 12.69 -4.31
CA ASP A 632 23.47 12.38 -2.95
C ASP A 632 22.85 13.61 -2.25
N THR A 633 22.15 14.44 -3.03
CA THR A 633 21.40 15.60 -2.57
C THR A 633 20.19 15.84 -3.46
N VAL A 634 19.22 16.56 -2.90
CA VAL A 634 18.00 17.01 -3.56
C VAL A 634 17.98 18.52 -3.47
N TYR A 635 17.48 19.19 -4.50
CA TYR A 635 17.34 20.65 -4.47
C TYR A 635 15.88 21.05 -4.36
N GLU A 636 15.59 21.96 -3.44
CA GLU A 636 14.34 22.72 -3.45
C GLU A 636 14.40 23.75 -4.57
N VAL A 637 13.28 23.90 -5.28
CA VAL A 637 13.10 24.86 -6.37
C VAL A 637 12.16 25.96 -5.90
N PHE A 638 12.54 27.20 -6.17
CA PHE A 638 11.74 28.39 -5.86
C PHE A 638 11.58 29.25 -7.10
N VAL A 639 10.43 29.93 -7.18
CA VAL A 639 10.15 30.93 -8.21
C VAL A 639 10.01 32.31 -7.59
N SER A 640 10.38 33.35 -8.33
CA SER A 640 10.23 34.73 -7.91
C SER A 640 10.15 35.65 -9.11
N GLY A 641 9.67 36.88 -8.91
CA GLY A 641 9.81 37.95 -9.90
C GLY A 641 11.27 38.36 -10.13
N PRO A 642 11.52 39.53 -10.75
CA PRO A 642 12.87 40.01 -11.00
C PRO A 642 13.70 40.16 -9.73
N ARG A 643 15.03 40.09 -9.89
CA ARG A 643 15.97 40.39 -8.80
C ARG A 643 15.75 41.79 -8.27
N ALA A 644 15.90 41.96 -6.96
CA ALA A 644 15.96 43.29 -6.38
C ALA A 644 17.21 44.04 -6.89
N SER A 645 17.21 45.36 -6.78
CA SER A 645 18.31 46.21 -7.24
C SER A 645 19.65 45.96 -6.54
N ASP A 646 19.62 45.36 -5.34
CA ASP A 646 20.80 44.93 -4.59
C ASP A 646 21.27 43.50 -4.95
N GLY A 647 20.59 42.85 -5.92
CA GLY A 647 20.88 41.49 -6.38
C GLY A 647 20.22 40.38 -5.57
N THR A 648 19.46 40.71 -4.51
CA THR A 648 18.75 39.71 -3.71
C THR A 648 17.58 39.09 -4.49
N VAL A 649 17.29 37.82 -4.17
CA VAL A 649 16.21 37.03 -4.80
C VAL A 649 15.27 36.57 -3.70
N ASP A 650 13.97 36.67 -3.95
CA ASP A 650 12.97 36.12 -3.04
C ASP A 650 12.94 34.59 -3.17
N THR A 651 13.10 33.87 -2.06
CA THR A 651 12.99 32.42 -2.00
C THR A 651 11.81 31.98 -1.13
N THR A 652 10.73 32.77 -1.12
CA THR A 652 9.50 32.47 -0.36
C THR A 652 8.63 31.44 -1.08
N TYR A 653 8.53 31.50 -2.41
CA TYR A 653 7.63 30.65 -3.19
C TYR A 653 8.29 29.33 -3.61
N TYR A 654 8.22 28.35 -2.72
CA TYR A 654 8.65 26.97 -2.98
C TYR A 654 7.69 26.28 -3.96
N VAL A 655 8.21 25.68 -5.03
CA VAL A 655 7.38 25.01 -6.06
C VAL A 655 7.50 23.49 -6.05
N GLY A 656 8.56 22.95 -5.45
CA GLY A 656 8.81 21.51 -5.41
C GLY A 656 10.29 21.17 -5.34
N ASN A 657 10.60 19.89 -5.44
CA ASN A 657 11.96 19.37 -5.43
C ASN A 657 12.40 18.86 -6.81
N VAL A 658 13.71 18.90 -7.03
CA VAL A 658 14.39 18.16 -8.08
C VAL A 658 15.37 17.16 -7.44
N SER A 659 15.10 15.88 -7.64
CA SER A 659 15.97 14.75 -7.28
C SER A 659 16.61 14.16 -8.53
N PHE A 660 17.78 13.56 -8.35
CA PHE A 660 18.59 12.97 -9.43
C PHE A 660 18.66 11.45 -9.34
N PHE A 661 17.72 10.82 -8.63
CA PHE A 661 17.65 9.36 -8.52
C PHE A 661 17.50 8.71 -9.91
N GLY A 662 18.48 7.89 -10.29
CA GLY A 662 18.51 7.22 -11.60
C GLY A 662 19.18 8.00 -12.74
N ILE A 663 19.83 9.13 -12.45
CA ILE A 663 20.55 9.93 -13.45
C ILE A 663 21.64 9.12 -14.17
N GLU A 664 22.22 8.11 -13.52
CA GLU A 664 23.22 7.20 -14.07
C GLU A 664 22.70 6.31 -15.20
N HIS A 665 21.38 6.13 -15.32
CA HIS A 665 20.77 5.30 -16.35
C HIS A 665 20.45 6.06 -17.64
N LEU A 666 20.49 7.39 -17.61
CA LEU A 666 20.11 8.26 -18.72
C LEU A 666 21.32 8.70 -19.57
N SER A 667 22.54 8.49 -19.06
CA SER A 667 23.79 8.68 -19.82
C SER A 667 24.17 7.49 -20.71
N VAL A 668 23.47 6.36 -20.59
CA VAL A 668 23.77 5.13 -21.35
C VAL A 668 22.88 5.03 -22.58
N ALA A 669 23.46 5.32 -23.75
CA ALA A 669 22.81 5.19 -25.05
C ALA A 669 22.21 3.78 -25.25
N GLY A 670 20.88 3.67 -25.23
CA GLY A 670 20.16 2.49 -25.73
C GLY A 670 20.15 2.44 -27.27
N PRO A 671 19.92 1.27 -27.91
CA PRO A 671 20.04 1.09 -29.37
C PRO A 671 18.96 1.75 -30.24
N ALA A 672 18.26 2.77 -29.74
CA ALA A 672 17.29 3.55 -30.47
C ALA A 672 17.46 5.03 -30.06
N SER A 673 18.54 5.64 -30.54
CA SER A 673 18.89 7.03 -30.30
C SER A 673 17.96 7.96 -31.09
N ASP A 674 16.82 8.32 -30.48
CA ASP A 674 16.01 9.52 -30.80
C ASP A 674 15.17 9.97 -29.55
N GLY A 675 15.55 9.52 -28.34
CA GLY A 675 14.88 9.89 -27.08
C GLY A 675 15.56 11.07 -26.36
N PRO A 676 14.83 11.83 -25.50
CA PRO A 676 15.34 13.05 -24.86
C PRO A 676 16.57 12.78 -23.98
N HIS A 677 17.56 13.67 -24.09
CA HIS A 677 18.78 13.65 -23.30
C HIS A 677 18.47 14.12 -21.86
N GLY A 678 18.75 13.30 -20.83
CA GLY A 678 18.64 13.70 -19.41
C GLY A 678 17.25 13.61 -18.74
N ILE A 679 17.22 13.82 -17.41
CA ILE A 679 15.99 13.89 -16.60
C ILE A 679 15.22 15.17 -16.96
N ARG A 680 13.88 15.11 -16.88
CA ARG A 680 13.01 16.27 -16.97
C ARG A 680 12.10 16.36 -15.74
N ARG A 681 11.84 17.58 -15.26
CA ARG A 681 10.91 17.86 -14.15
C ARG A 681 10.02 19.04 -14.53
N THR A 682 8.72 18.87 -14.40
CA THR A 682 7.72 19.91 -14.67
C THR A 682 7.00 20.27 -13.37
N PHE A 683 6.80 21.56 -13.13
CA PHE A 683 6.01 22.09 -12.03
C PHE A 683 4.88 22.95 -12.58
N ASP A 684 3.67 22.79 -12.06
CA ASP A 684 2.60 23.78 -12.24
C ASP A 684 2.84 24.93 -11.25
N ILE A 685 3.10 26.12 -11.75
CA ILE A 685 3.42 27.32 -10.95
C ILE A 685 2.33 28.40 -11.03
N THR A 686 1.16 28.04 -11.55
CA THR A 686 0.04 28.96 -11.81
C THR A 686 -0.33 29.77 -10.56
N GLY A 687 -0.62 29.09 -9.45
CA GLY A 687 -1.04 29.75 -8.21
C GLY A 687 0.00 30.73 -7.66
N TRP A 688 1.28 30.43 -7.83
CA TRP A 688 2.38 31.30 -7.40
C TRP A 688 2.50 32.55 -8.25
N ILE A 689 2.34 32.42 -9.57
CA ILE A 689 2.35 33.57 -10.49
C ILE A 689 1.16 34.48 -10.21
N ASP A 690 -0.02 33.91 -9.98
CA ASP A 690 -1.22 34.69 -9.65
C ASP A 690 -1.04 35.47 -8.34
N GLU A 691 -0.43 34.85 -7.33
CA GLU A 691 -0.13 35.52 -6.07
C GLU A 691 0.92 36.64 -6.24
N LEU A 692 2.01 36.37 -6.97
CA LEU A 692 3.03 37.38 -7.28
C LEU A 692 2.45 38.57 -8.05
N ARG A 693 1.55 38.33 -9.01
CA ARG A 693 0.81 39.36 -9.75
C ARG A 693 -0.08 40.17 -8.83
N ALA A 694 -0.87 39.50 -7.97
CA ALA A 694 -1.76 40.16 -7.01
C ALA A 694 -1.00 41.06 -6.01
N GLN A 695 0.24 40.70 -5.67
CA GLN A 695 1.11 41.50 -4.81
C GLN A 695 1.87 42.61 -5.58
N GLY A 696 1.77 42.69 -6.91
CA GLY A 696 2.51 43.66 -7.73
C GLY A 696 4.01 43.37 -7.79
N ARG A 697 4.41 42.10 -7.60
CA ARG A 697 5.80 41.63 -7.53
C ARG A 697 6.21 40.79 -8.73
N TRP A 698 5.29 40.58 -9.68
CA TRP A 698 5.52 39.87 -10.93
C TRP A 698 5.93 40.82 -12.06
N ASP A 699 6.74 40.30 -12.99
CA ASP A 699 7.11 40.95 -14.24
C ASP A 699 6.87 39.97 -15.40
N ASP A 700 6.11 40.41 -16.41
CA ASP A 700 5.77 39.59 -17.58
C ASP A 700 6.94 39.46 -18.59
N GLU A 701 8.11 40.03 -18.30
CA GLU A 701 9.31 39.93 -19.14
C GLU A 701 10.44 39.12 -18.47
N GLN A 702 10.40 38.95 -17.15
CA GLN A 702 11.49 38.30 -16.43
C GLN A 702 11.03 37.64 -15.12
N MET A 703 11.57 36.45 -14.85
CA MET A 703 11.48 35.82 -13.54
C MET A 703 12.81 35.16 -13.14
N VAL A 704 12.95 34.81 -11.87
CA VAL A 704 14.14 34.13 -11.35
C VAL A 704 13.73 32.78 -10.76
N VAL A 705 14.46 31.73 -11.14
CA VAL A 705 14.36 30.40 -10.55
C VAL A 705 15.57 30.16 -9.67
N SER A 706 15.31 29.77 -8.42
CA SER A 706 16.34 29.50 -7.42
C SER A 706 16.36 28.04 -7.00
N PHE A 707 17.55 27.50 -6.81
CA PHE A 707 17.81 26.14 -6.39
C PHE A 707 18.55 26.17 -5.06
N ARG A 708 18.03 25.46 -4.04
CA ARG A 708 18.67 25.35 -2.72
C ARG A 708 18.92 23.88 -2.38
N PRO A 709 20.17 23.47 -2.11
CA PRO A 709 20.45 22.10 -1.72
C PRO A 709 19.85 21.79 -0.35
N LEU A 710 19.17 20.66 -0.23
CA LEU A 710 18.61 20.18 1.02
C LEU A 710 19.68 19.56 1.91
N SER A 711 19.45 19.70 3.21
CA SER A 711 20.27 19.08 4.24
C SER A 711 19.40 18.32 5.23
N LEU A 712 19.99 17.28 5.81
CA LEU A 712 19.35 16.51 6.88
C LEU A 712 19.19 17.36 8.14
N ILE A 713 18.12 17.12 8.89
CA ILE A 713 17.86 17.79 10.15
C ILE A 713 18.50 16.96 11.26
N MET A 714 19.69 17.38 11.71
CA MET A 714 20.43 16.69 12.77
C MET A 714 19.69 16.75 14.12
N PRO A 715 19.79 15.72 14.98
CA PRO A 715 19.28 15.79 16.34
C PRO A 715 19.93 16.95 17.12
N PRO A 716 19.21 17.60 18.06
CA PRO A 716 19.76 18.69 18.85
C PRO A 716 21.07 18.31 19.55
N GLY A 717 22.08 19.18 19.45
CA GLY A 717 23.40 18.94 20.05
C GLY A 717 24.26 17.90 19.33
N THR A 718 23.87 17.47 18.14
CA THR A 718 24.61 16.49 17.32
C THR A 718 25.09 17.16 16.03
N GLU A 719 26.39 17.08 15.77
CA GLU A 719 27.02 17.54 14.52
C GLU A 719 27.76 16.39 13.85
N LEU A 720 27.90 16.44 12.53
CA LEU A 720 28.74 15.49 11.81
C LEU A 720 30.21 15.68 12.24
N PRO A 721 30.99 14.60 12.43
CA PRO A 721 32.43 14.72 12.62
C PRO A 721 33.05 15.53 11.46
N PRO A 722 34.04 16.41 11.70
CA PRO A 722 34.55 17.32 10.68
C PRO A 722 34.97 16.65 9.37
N VAL A 723 35.67 15.51 9.46
CA VAL A 723 36.09 14.73 8.28
C VAL A 723 34.90 14.20 7.49
N VAL A 724 33.86 13.72 8.18
CA VAL A 724 32.63 13.21 7.58
C VAL A 724 31.79 14.34 6.97
N ALA A 725 31.79 15.52 7.61
CA ALA A 725 31.16 16.72 7.06
C ALA A 725 31.85 17.15 5.76
N GLU A 726 33.18 17.13 5.71
CA GLU A 726 33.96 17.46 4.51
C GLU A 726 33.76 16.43 3.38
N GLU A 727 33.75 15.13 3.70
CA GLU A 727 33.41 14.07 2.73
C GLU A 727 31.99 14.22 2.20
N SER A 728 31.02 14.52 3.07
CA SER A 728 29.63 14.77 2.66
C SER A 728 29.49 15.99 1.77
N LEU A 729 30.23 17.08 2.04
CA LEU A 729 30.24 18.27 1.18
C LEU A 729 30.87 17.96 -0.18
N THR A 730 31.95 17.17 -0.19
CA THR A 730 32.64 16.75 -1.42
C THR A 730 31.76 15.84 -2.27
N ALA A 731 31.04 14.89 -1.65
CA ALA A 731 30.11 14.02 -2.37
C ALA A 731 29.00 14.82 -3.09
N ARG A 732 28.46 15.83 -2.40
CA ARG A 732 27.43 16.77 -2.89
C ARG A 732 27.93 17.78 -3.92
N ALA A 733 29.24 17.90 -4.11
CA ALA A 733 29.84 18.78 -5.10
C ALA A 733 29.91 18.15 -6.51
N ALA A 734 29.46 16.90 -6.69
CA ALA A 734 29.33 16.32 -8.03
C ALA A 734 28.40 17.20 -8.88
N PRO A 735 28.89 17.76 -10.01
CA PRO A 735 28.14 18.76 -10.75
C PRO A 735 26.95 18.11 -11.46
N VAL A 736 25.78 18.73 -11.31
CA VAL A 736 24.59 18.46 -12.11
C VAL A 736 24.32 19.66 -13.00
N ARG A 737 24.21 19.40 -14.31
CA ARG A 737 23.88 20.41 -15.30
C ARG A 737 22.40 20.34 -15.62
N ILE A 738 21.69 21.45 -15.48
CA ILE A 738 20.35 21.66 -16.05
C ILE A 738 20.54 22.41 -17.35
N GLY A 739 20.30 21.74 -18.49
CA GLY A 739 20.53 22.32 -19.81
C GLY A 739 19.68 23.55 -20.10
N ARG A 740 18.41 23.54 -19.67
CA ARG A 740 17.48 24.67 -19.83
C ARG A 740 16.41 24.68 -18.75
N VAL A 741 16.05 25.88 -18.32
CA VAL A 741 14.84 26.15 -17.53
C VAL A 741 13.87 26.91 -18.42
N SER A 742 12.69 26.36 -18.69
CA SER A 742 11.72 26.92 -19.63
C SER A 742 10.34 27.11 -19.00
N LEU A 743 9.57 28.02 -19.59
CA LEU A 743 8.20 28.32 -19.20
C LEU A 743 7.25 28.02 -20.35
N PHE A 744 6.14 27.40 -20.00
CA PHE A 744 5.03 27.15 -20.89
C PHE A 744 3.75 27.77 -20.33
N TYR A 745 2.92 28.33 -21.20
CA TYR A 745 1.67 29.00 -20.87
C TYR A 745 0.52 28.38 -21.65
N GLY A 746 -0.53 27.93 -20.96
CA GLY A 746 -1.62 27.15 -21.52
C GLY A 746 -2.98 27.56 -21.01
#